data_AF-A0A1C5JB33-F1
#
_entry.id   AF-A0A1C5JB33-F1
#
_cell.length_a   1.000
_cell.length_b   1.000
_cell.length_c   1.000
_cell.angle_alpha   90.00
_cell.angle_beta   90.00
_cell.angle_gamma   90.00
#
_symmetry.space_group_name_H-M   'P 1'
#
loop_
_entity.id
_entity.type
_entity.pdbx_description
1 polymer ?
#
loop_
_entity_poly.entity_id
_entity_poly.type
_entity_poly.pdbx_seq_one_letter_code
_entity_poly.pdbx_strand_id
1 'polypeptide(L)'
;MTTEDHPPAPARRRGYGVKLVRGPFVRLAPHPKACSEPEELISLASELRAEGVRLAADLFSGAGGLSLGLDAAGYKVVLAVDHDDEAVETHRHHHPGLSVNWDLGDPDRVRQVGELLKAAGVELLAGGPPCQPFSKAGRSKIRHRVRHGLRDPYDERRDLWRSFLEIARTARPQAVVMENVPDMALDKEMFILRTMVHELESIGYSVEERSVETFRYGVPQFRQRLILVALRDGVQFIWPREQPERVTVWNAIGDLPPVEGGWRPEGGAEGWSDYEGPVSEFQRRMRQAVSASDKHKVFDHITRPVREDDARAFEAMDHSTRYSDLPDEMKRYRDDIFDDKYKRLDENNLSRTITAHIAKDGYWYIHPRQNRTLTVREAARLQTFPDWFRFAGPPSAAFRQIGNAVPPLLGEHLAGAVQASLDNPHPVSATTQDVAAILASWFDSAVVRGLPWLRAETRWQVIQAEMLLDRAPAEVVRFIWPLLARWRQPQDTVLSESELVEISKWASRPQRAGTILELAGRLADNPELLNDDDQLRQVAGLTESVADLAVLVVPAYGDEDSEEPVLVTKGVLRVAARFSGDPVNRRNRLTDGRLEIARMIGADSDARRAHLGLVELANTLCRPVEPECNACPLQKLCLESRADPLRLF
;
A
#
# COMPACT_ATOMS: atom_id res chain seq x y z
N MET A 1 21.62 1.77 -66.10
CA MET A 1 20.21 1.44 -65.84
C MET A 1 20.18 0.11 -65.13
N THR A 2 20.22 0.14 -63.81
CA THR A 2 20.10 -1.04 -62.93
C THR A 2 19.04 -0.68 -61.92
N THR A 3 17.87 -1.28 -62.09
CA THR A 3 16.70 -1.13 -61.21
C THR A 3 16.93 -1.94 -59.95
N GLU A 4 17.11 -1.26 -58.82
CA GLU A 4 17.12 -1.87 -57.50
C GLU A 4 15.69 -2.25 -57.08
N ASP A 5 15.51 -3.53 -56.78
CA ASP A 5 14.30 -4.09 -56.17
C ASP A 5 14.12 -3.54 -54.76
N HIS A 6 13.08 -2.72 -54.55
CA HIS A 6 12.59 -2.43 -53.21
C HIS A 6 11.82 -3.64 -52.65
N PRO A 7 12.07 -4.05 -51.40
CA PRO A 7 11.29 -5.10 -50.77
C PRO A 7 9.82 -4.66 -50.62
N PRO A 8 8.85 -5.56 -50.80
CA PRO A 8 7.44 -5.21 -50.71
C PRO A 8 7.10 -4.74 -49.29
N ALA A 9 6.34 -3.64 -49.21
CA ALA A 9 5.79 -3.14 -47.95
C ALA A 9 5.00 -4.26 -47.23
N PRO A 10 5.10 -4.37 -45.89
CA PRO A 10 4.41 -5.42 -45.15
C PRO A 10 2.91 -5.35 -45.42
N ALA A 11 2.34 -6.47 -45.88
CA ALA A 11 0.92 -6.61 -46.14
C ALA A 11 0.12 -6.15 -44.91
N ARG A 12 -0.77 -5.16 -45.10
CA ARG A 12 -1.76 -4.76 -44.09
C ARG A 12 -2.49 -6.01 -43.62
N ARG A 13 -2.26 -6.41 -42.35
CA ARG A 13 -2.94 -7.55 -41.71
C ARG A 13 -4.45 -7.39 -41.92
N ARG A 14 -5.07 -8.34 -42.65
CA ARG A 14 -6.52 -8.43 -42.87
C ARG A 14 -7.25 -8.36 -41.52
N GLY A 15 -8.47 -7.85 -41.51
CA GLY A 15 -9.24 -7.53 -40.29
C GLY A 15 -9.49 -8.73 -39.37
N TYR A 16 -8.57 -8.99 -38.45
CA TYR A 16 -8.73 -9.93 -37.34
C TYR A 16 -9.31 -9.19 -36.12
N GLY A 17 -10.56 -8.75 -36.23
CA GLY A 17 -11.29 -8.19 -35.08
C GLY A 17 -12.10 -9.30 -34.40
N VAL A 18 -12.02 -9.40 -33.06
CA VAL A 18 -13.05 -10.12 -32.30
C VAL A 18 -14.38 -9.43 -32.57
N LYS A 19 -15.43 -10.20 -32.88
CA LYS A 19 -16.79 -9.64 -32.94
C LYS A 19 -17.07 -8.96 -31.59
N LEU A 20 -17.29 -7.65 -31.59
CA LEU A 20 -17.57 -6.91 -30.36
C LEU A 20 -18.93 -7.35 -29.82
N VAL A 21 -18.93 -8.29 -28.88
CA VAL A 21 -20.12 -8.73 -28.16
C VAL A 21 -20.23 -7.91 -26.88
N ARG A 22 -21.24 -7.03 -26.81
CA ARG A 22 -21.61 -6.37 -25.55
C ARG A 22 -22.25 -7.42 -24.65
N GLY A 23 -21.74 -7.57 -23.43
CA GLY A 23 -22.34 -8.46 -22.43
C GLY A 23 -23.67 -7.92 -21.90
N PRO A 24 -24.44 -8.74 -21.16
CA PRO A 24 -25.67 -8.28 -20.53
C PRO A 24 -25.36 -7.14 -19.56
N PHE A 25 -26.26 -6.16 -19.51
CA PHE A 25 -26.21 -5.09 -18.53
C PHE A 25 -27.09 -5.51 -17.35
N VAL A 26 -26.50 -5.71 -16.18
CA VAL A 26 -27.23 -6.08 -14.97
C VAL A 26 -27.76 -4.81 -14.30
N ARG A 27 -29.04 -4.82 -13.94
CA ARG A 27 -29.67 -3.80 -13.10
C ARG A 27 -30.16 -4.44 -11.83
N LEU A 28 -29.87 -3.82 -10.69
CA LEU A 28 -30.19 -4.38 -9.38
C LEU A 28 -31.22 -3.51 -8.67
N ALA A 29 -32.26 -4.15 -8.13
CA ALA A 29 -33.25 -3.46 -7.32
C ALA A 29 -32.63 -3.03 -5.97
N PRO A 30 -32.98 -1.88 -5.39
CA PRO A 30 -32.47 -1.49 -4.08
C PRO A 30 -32.78 -2.52 -2.99
N HIS A 31 -31.93 -2.62 -1.97
CA HIS A 31 -32.20 -3.39 -0.77
C HIS A 31 -33.55 -2.95 -0.15
N PRO A 32 -34.34 -3.85 0.47
CA PRO A 32 -35.65 -3.49 1.03
C PRO A 32 -35.62 -2.38 2.09
N LYS A 33 -34.48 -2.25 2.79
CA LYS A 33 -34.20 -1.18 3.77
C LYS A 33 -33.25 -0.10 3.22
N ALA A 34 -33.15 0.06 1.90
CA ALA A 34 -32.36 1.14 1.31
C ALA A 34 -33.07 2.49 1.54
N CYS A 35 -32.32 3.47 2.01
CA CYS A 35 -32.76 4.84 2.18
C CYS A 35 -32.50 5.65 0.90
N SER A 36 -33.30 6.67 0.66
CA SER A 36 -33.08 7.65 -0.41
C SER A 36 -32.64 9.00 0.15
N GLU A 37 -33.04 9.33 1.38
CA GLU A 37 -32.76 10.61 2.01
C GLU A 37 -32.02 10.46 3.35
N PRO A 38 -31.25 11.48 3.80
CA PRO A 38 -30.53 11.45 5.07
C PRO A 38 -31.43 11.21 6.29
N GLU A 39 -32.65 11.74 6.32
CA GLU A 39 -33.58 11.59 7.45
C GLU A 39 -34.02 10.14 7.65
N GLU A 40 -34.23 9.42 6.54
CA GLU A 40 -34.56 7.99 6.56
C GLU A 40 -33.41 7.17 7.14
N LEU A 41 -32.17 7.53 6.79
CA LEU A 41 -30.96 6.91 7.36
C LEU A 41 -30.91 7.09 8.88
N ILE A 42 -31.17 8.30 9.37
CA ILE A 42 -31.16 8.57 10.82
C ILE A 42 -32.23 7.73 11.54
N SER A 43 -33.43 7.60 10.97
CA SER A 43 -34.48 6.75 11.54
C SER A 43 -34.04 5.29 11.59
N LEU A 44 -33.56 4.75 10.47
CA LEU A 44 -33.07 3.37 10.39
C LEU A 44 -31.91 3.10 11.35
N ALA A 45 -30.95 4.02 11.45
CA ALA A 45 -29.82 3.91 12.35
C ALA A 45 -30.29 3.88 13.81
N SER A 46 -31.27 4.72 14.18
CA SER A 46 -31.86 4.71 15.52
C SER A 46 -32.54 3.37 15.84
N GLU A 47 -33.30 2.81 14.90
CA GLU A 47 -33.94 1.49 15.04
C GLU A 47 -32.90 0.38 15.25
N LEU A 48 -31.89 0.30 14.38
CA LEU A 48 -30.85 -0.72 14.45
C LEU A 48 -30.05 -0.65 15.76
N ARG A 49 -29.70 0.56 16.23
CA ARG A 49 -29.03 0.70 17.54
C ARG A 49 -29.91 0.29 18.70
N ALA A 50 -31.23 0.54 18.64
CA ALA A 50 -32.16 0.08 19.67
C ALA A 50 -32.24 -1.46 19.73
N GLU A 51 -31.96 -2.14 18.62
CA GLU A 51 -31.81 -3.60 18.54
C GLU A 51 -30.42 -4.09 18.97
N GLY A 52 -29.50 -3.18 19.35
CA GLY A 52 -28.13 -3.51 19.75
C GLY A 52 -27.18 -3.78 18.57
N VAL A 53 -27.55 -3.39 17.35
CA VAL A 53 -26.71 -3.56 16.16
C VAL A 53 -25.61 -2.50 16.11
N ARG A 54 -24.37 -2.95 15.88
CA ARG A 54 -23.22 -2.06 15.70
C ARG A 54 -23.23 -1.44 14.31
N LEU A 55 -23.08 -0.12 14.21
CA LEU A 55 -23.19 0.59 12.93
C LEU A 55 -21.83 0.91 12.32
N ALA A 56 -21.73 0.77 11.00
CA ALA A 56 -20.56 1.13 10.21
C ALA A 56 -20.90 2.02 9.01
N ALA A 57 -19.89 2.73 8.49
CA ALA A 57 -19.94 3.42 7.21
C ALA A 57 -18.72 3.07 6.36
N ASP A 58 -18.87 3.03 5.04
CA ASP A 58 -17.81 2.69 4.08
C ASP A 58 -17.64 3.83 3.04
N LEU A 59 -16.51 4.53 3.10
CA LEU A 59 -16.17 5.61 2.17
C LEU A 59 -15.29 5.09 1.05
N PHE A 60 -15.52 5.58 -0.17
CA PHE A 60 -14.89 5.03 -1.38
C PHE A 60 -15.21 3.53 -1.51
N SER A 61 -16.47 3.19 -1.23
CA SER A 61 -16.92 1.82 -0.94
C SER A 61 -16.75 0.85 -2.11
N GLY A 62 -16.66 1.36 -3.33
CA GLY A 62 -16.81 0.58 -4.55
C GLY A 62 -18.08 -0.26 -4.48
N ALA A 63 -17.99 -1.51 -4.92
CA ALA A 63 -19.10 -2.46 -4.84
C ALA A 63 -19.45 -2.90 -3.40
N GLY A 64 -18.73 -2.47 -2.37
CA GLY A 64 -18.98 -2.91 -0.99
C GLY A 64 -18.23 -4.18 -0.60
N GLY A 65 -17.06 -4.44 -1.17
CA GLY A 65 -16.23 -5.58 -0.76
C GLY A 65 -15.80 -5.49 0.71
N LEU A 66 -15.35 -4.30 1.14
CA LEU A 66 -15.05 -4.04 2.55
C LEU A 66 -16.33 -4.09 3.38
N SER A 67 -17.41 -3.43 2.92
CA SER A 67 -18.74 -3.46 3.55
C SER A 67 -19.26 -4.87 3.86
N LEU A 68 -19.15 -5.82 2.92
CA LEU A 68 -19.50 -7.22 3.16
C LEU A 68 -18.69 -7.86 4.29
N GLY A 69 -17.40 -7.54 4.38
CA GLY A 69 -16.54 -8.01 5.46
C GLY A 69 -16.96 -7.45 6.81
N LEU A 70 -17.27 -6.15 6.87
CA LEU A 70 -17.79 -5.51 8.09
C LEU A 70 -19.11 -6.15 8.53
N ASP A 71 -20.02 -6.38 7.58
CA ASP A 71 -21.30 -7.04 7.81
C ASP A 71 -21.13 -8.47 8.33
N ALA A 72 -20.19 -9.24 7.76
CA ALA A 72 -19.88 -10.60 8.20
C ALA A 72 -19.27 -10.65 9.61
N ALA A 73 -18.56 -9.59 10.02
CA ALA A 73 -18.06 -9.42 11.38
C ALA A 73 -19.12 -8.92 12.38
N GLY A 74 -20.37 -8.70 11.95
CA GLY A 74 -21.47 -8.30 12.84
C GLY A 74 -21.71 -6.80 12.95
N TYR A 75 -21.05 -5.98 12.14
CA TYR A 75 -21.50 -4.61 11.92
C TYR A 75 -22.69 -4.57 10.95
N LYS A 76 -23.33 -3.42 10.83
CA LYS A 76 -24.23 -3.11 9.73
C LYS A 76 -23.78 -1.83 9.05
N VAL A 77 -23.36 -1.94 7.79
CA VAL A 77 -23.04 -0.77 6.97
C VAL A 77 -24.33 -0.06 6.61
N VAL A 78 -24.50 1.15 7.14
CA VAL A 78 -25.72 1.97 6.92
C VAL A 78 -25.49 3.16 6.01
N LEU A 79 -24.23 3.52 5.76
CA LEU A 79 -23.88 4.60 4.85
C LEU A 79 -22.69 4.21 4.00
N ALA A 80 -22.82 4.40 2.69
CA ALA A 80 -21.72 4.25 1.76
C ALA A 80 -21.67 5.40 0.75
N VAL A 81 -20.45 5.82 0.44
CA VAL A 81 -20.17 6.93 -0.48
C VAL A 81 -19.18 6.45 -1.54
N ASP A 82 -19.56 6.53 -2.81
CA ASP A 82 -18.66 6.37 -3.96
C ASP A 82 -19.05 7.37 -5.06
N HIS A 83 -18.29 7.44 -6.14
CA HIS A 83 -18.55 8.28 -7.31
C HIS A 83 -18.91 7.48 -8.57
N ASP A 84 -18.73 6.15 -8.54
CA ASP A 84 -19.06 5.24 -9.65
C ASP A 84 -20.52 4.76 -9.50
N ASP A 85 -21.38 5.18 -10.43
CA ASP A 85 -22.83 4.89 -10.40
C ASP A 85 -23.13 3.38 -10.30
N GLU A 86 -22.35 2.55 -11.01
CA GLU A 86 -22.57 1.11 -11.04
C GLU A 86 -22.13 0.47 -9.71
N ALA A 87 -21.07 0.97 -9.09
CA ALA A 87 -20.66 0.59 -7.75
C ALA A 87 -21.70 0.99 -6.69
N VAL A 88 -22.25 2.21 -6.76
CA VAL A 88 -23.32 2.68 -5.86
C VAL A 88 -24.59 1.83 -6.02
N GLU A 89 -24.98 1.50 -7.25
CA GLU A 89 -26.12 0.60 -7.52
C GLU A 89 -25.86 -0.80 -6.93
N THR A 90 -24.66 -1.36 -7.13
CA THR A 90 -24.24 -2.63 -6.53
C THR A 90 -24.33 -2.57 -5.01
N HIS A 91 -23.76 -1.54 -4.37
CA HIS A 91 -23.78 -1.41 -2.92
C HIS A 91 -25.23 -1.30 -2.39
N ARG A 92 -26.04 -0.43 -3.00
CA ARG A 92 -27.44 -0.19 -2.63
C ARG A 92 -28.31 -1.44 -2.73
N HIS A 93 -27.98 -2.38 -3.62
CA HIS A 93 -28.69 -3.65 -3.71
C HIS A 93 -28.45 -4.57 -2.51
N HIS A 94 -27.21 -4.62 -2.02
CA HIS A 94 -26.79 -5.61 -1.02
C HIS A 94 -26.83 -5.11 0.42
N HIS A 95 -26.76 -3.79 0.63
CA HIS A 95 -26.70 -3.20 1.97
C HIS A 95 -27.92 -2.30 2.24
N PRO A 96 -28.40 -2.24 3.49
CA PRO A 96 -29.43 -1.29 3.88
C PRO A 96 -28.86 0.13 3.99
N GLY A 97 -29.72 1.09 4.32
CA GLY A 97 -29.30 2.45 4.55
C GLY A 97 -29.01 3.20 3.26
N LEU A 98 -28.17 4.23 3.35
CA LEU A 98 -27.97 5.21 2.30
C LEU A 98 -26.71 4.90 1.50
N SER A 99 -26.86 4.71 0.19
CA SER A 99 -25.73 4.58 -0.74
C SER A 99 -25.80 5.74 -1.74
N VAL A 100 -24.80 6.62 -1.71
CA VAL A 100 -24.84 7.89 -2.45
C VAL A 100 -23.68 8.03 -3.42
N ASN A 101 -23.98 8.58 -4.60
CA ASN A 101 -22.98 9.05 -5.53
C ASN A 101 -22.58 10.49 -5.17
N TRP A 102 -21.69 10.66 -4.19
CA TRP A 102 -21.17 11.97 -3.77
C TRP A 102 -19.65 12.04 -3.94
N ASP A 103 -19.18 13.18 -4.44
CA ASP A 103 -17.75 13.45 -4.59
C ASP A 103 -17.16 13.94 -3.27
N LEU A 104 -16.27 13.14 -2.68
CA LEU A 104 -15.56 13.50 -1.45
C LEU A 104 -14.38 14.46 -1.70
N GLY A 105 -14.19 14.92 -2.94
CA GLY A 105 -13.38 16.11 -3.25
C GLY A 105 -14.10 17.42 -2.95
N ASP A 106 -15.43 17.41 -2.80
CA ASP A 106 -16.24 18.58 -2.44
C ASP A 106 -16.28 18.77 -0.90
N PRO A 107 -15.72 19.87 -0.35
CA PRO A 107 -15.73 20.13 1.08
C PRO A 107 -17.13 20.16 1.71
N ASP A 108 -18.16 20.56 0.94
CA ASP A 108 -19.53 20.61 1.45
C ASP A 108 -20.07 19.19 1.66
N ARG A 109 -19.73 18.26 0.76
CA ARG A 109 -20.05 16.83 0.89
C ARG A 109 -19.28 16.17 2.01
N VAL A 110 -18.00 16.50 2.19
CA VAL A 110 -17.19 16.02 3.31
C VAL A 110 -17.83 16.40 4.65
N ARG A 111 -18.24 17.67 4.82
CA ARG A 111 -18.94 18.11 6.04
C ARG A 111 -20.29 17.43 6.21
N GLN A 112 -21.07 17.32 5.14
CA GLN A 112 -22.38 16.64 5.17
C GLN A 112 -22.25 15.19 5.62
N VAL A 113 -21.28 14.45 5.08
CA VAL A 113 -21.01 13.05 5.43
C VAL A 113 -20.58 12.96 6.91
N GLY A 114 -19.62 13.79 7.34
CA GLY A 114 -19.17 13.81 8.74
C GLY A 114 -20.30 14.00 9.76
N GLU A 115 -21.19 14.96 9.52
CA GLU A 115 -22.35 15.20 10.39
C GLU A 115 -23.38 14.07 10.31
N LEU A 116 -23.56 13.46 9.14
CA LEU A 116 -24.48 12.33 8.96
C LEU A 116 -24.02 11.08 9.73
N LEU A 117 -22.72 10.74 9.67
CA LEU A 117 -22.14 9.64 10.45
C LEU A 117 -22.33 9.88 11.94
N LYS A 118 -22.07 11.10 12.40
CA LYS A 118 -22.21 11.51 13.79
C LYS A 118 -23.64 11.37 14.27
N ALA A 119 -24.60 11.90 13.50
CA ALA A 119 -26.02 11.85 13.81
C ALA A 119 -26.56 10.41 13.81
N ALA A 120 -26.13 9.58 12.86
CA ALA A 120 -26.47 8.16 12.81
C ALA A 120 -25.85 7.36 13.97
N GLY A 121 -24.79 7.87 14.61
CA GLY A 121 -24.03 7.18 15.65
C GLY A 121 -23.26 5.99 15.09
N VAL A 122 -22.55 6.21 13.97
CA VAL A 122 -21.66 5.23 13.38
C VAL A 122 -20.48 4.95 14.31
N GLU A 123 -20.25 3.68 14.63
CA GLU A 123 -19.19 3.23 15.53
C GLU A 123 -17.88 2.91 14.79
N LEU A 124 -17.98 2.44 13.53
CA LEU A 124 -16.83 2.11 12.70
C LEU A 124 -16.89 2.86 11.36
N LEU A 125 -15.85 3.66 11.08
CA LEU A 125 -15.64 4.27 9.78
C LEU A 125 -14.59 3.48 8.99
N ALA A 126 -14.98 2.96 7.83
CA ALA A 126 -14.09 2.27 6.92
C ALA A 126 -13.91 3.06 5.62
N GLY A 127 -12.80 2.84 4.92
CA GLY A 127 -12.70 3.29 3.53
C GLY A 127 -11.33 3.10 2.89
N GLY A 128 -11.28 3.23 1.57
CA GLY A 128 -10.07 3.12 0.78
C GLY A 128 -9.84 4.34 -0.12
N PRO A 129 -9.35 5.48 0.42
CA PRO A 129 -9.12 6.69 -0.37
C PRO A 129 -8.25 6.38 -1.61
N PRO A 130 -8.66 6.81 -2.81
CA PRO A 130 -8.02 6.34 -4.04
C PRO A 130 -6.58 6.82 -4.15
N CYS A 131 -5.67 5.87 -4.26
CA CYS A 131 -4.23 6.08 -4.33
C CYS A 131 -3.69 5.97 -5.77
N GLN A 132 -4.54 6.29 -6.75
CA GLN A 132 -4.19 6.20 -8.17
C GLN A 132 -3.06 7.17 -8.61
N PRO A 133 -2.88 8.37 -8.03
CA PRO A 133 -1.71 9.21 -8.31
C PRO A 133 -0.37 8.58 -7.86
N PHE A 134 -0.46 7.69 -6.88
CA PHE A 134 0.59 7.24 -5.98
C PHE A 134 1.17 5.87 -6.39
N SER A 135 0.35 4.97 -6.97
CA SER A 135 0.80 3.66 -7.46
C SER A 135 1.86 3.73 -8.57
N LYS A 136 2.80 2.77 -8.66
CA LYS A 136 3.82 2.71 -9.74
C LYS A 136 3.23 2.81 -11.15
N ALA A 137 2.11 2.14 -11.40
CA ALA A 137 1.40 2.17 -12.68
C ALA A 137 0.74 3.54 -12.94
N GLY A 138 0.18 4.16 -11.90
CA GLY A 138 -0.37 5.52 -11.94
C GLY A 138 0.70 6.57 -12.23
N ARG A 139 1.82 6.55 -11.49
CA ARG A 139 2.95 7.47 -11.64
C ARG A 139 3.58 7.43 -13.03
N SER A 140 3.72 6.26 -13.64
CA SER A 140 4.24 6.13 -15.02
C SER A 140 3.30 6.80 -16.03
N LYS A 141 1.99 6.54 -15.89
CA LYS A 141 0.95 7.08 -16.79
C LYS A 141 0.74 8.58 -16.61
N ILE A 142 0.80 9.09 -15.37
CA ILE A 142 0.68 10.51 -15.04
C ILE A 142 1.90 11.27 -15.54
N ARG A 143 3.13 10.81 -15.26
CA ARG A 143 4.35 11.44 -15.77
C ARG A 143 4.37 11.51 -17.30
N HIS A 144 3.95 10.44 -17.98
CA HIS A 144 3.81 10.47 -19.44
C HIS A 144 2.79 11.52 -19.89
N ARG A 145 1.61 11.58 -19.28
CA ARG A 145 0.56 12.53 -19.68
C ARG A 145 0.92 13.99 -19.37
N VAL A 146 1.55 14.27 -18.23
CA VAL A 146 2.02 15.62 -17.86
C VAL A 146 3.16 16.06 -18.80
N ARG A 147 4.14 15.20 -19.08
CA ARG A 147 5.23 15.51 -20.04
C ARG A 147 4.75 15.79 -21.46
N HIS A 148 3.60 15.23 -21.85
CA HIS A 148 2.98 15.47 -23.16
C HIS A 148 1.88 16.54 -23.13
N GLY A 149 1.70 17.28 -22.03
CA GLY A 149 0.69 18.34 -21.92
C GLY A 149 -0.76 17.84 -21.96
N LEU A 150 -0.99 16.54 -21.77
CA LEU A 150 -2.30 15.89 -21.86
C LEU A 150 -3.05 15.85 -20.52
N ARG A 151 -2.45 16.37 -19.45
CA ARG A 151 -3.02 16.40 -18.10
C ARG A 151 -2.36 17.49 -17.25
N ASP A 152 -3.15 18.13 -16.39
CA ASP A 152 -2.66 19.02 -15.34
C ASP A 152 -1.68 18.28 -14.39
N PRO A 153 -0.60 18.93 -13.90
CA PRO A 153 0.32 18.37 -12.92
C PRO A 153 -0.32 18.00 -11.58
N TYR A 154 -1.39 18.68 -11.16
CA TYR A 154 -2.07 18.46 -9.88
C TYR A 154 -3.27 17.50 -10.06
N ASP A 155 -3.29 16.42 -9.29
CA ASP A 155 -4.42 15.46 -9.26
C ASP A 155 -5.14 15.65 -7.92
N GLU A 156 -6.32 16.28 -7.93
CA GLU A 156 -7.15 16.55 -6.72
C GLU A 156 -7.43 15.29 -5.90
N ARG A 157 -7.37 14.10 -6.53
CA ARG A 157 -7.43 12.80 -5.84
C ARG A 157 -6.28 12.56 -4.87
N ARG A 158 -5.15 13.28 -4.97
CA ARG A 158 -4.05 13.22 -3.99
C ARG A 158 -4.49 13.68 -2.61
N ASP A 159 -5.54 14.47 -2.49
CA ASP A 159 -5.97 15.05 -1.21
C ASP A 159 -7.17 14.35 -0.58
N LEU A 160 -7.72 13.29 -1.19
CA LEU A 160 -8.89 12.59 -0.66
C LEU A 160 -8.65 11.87 0.69
N TRP A 161 -7.39 11.63 1.07
CA TRP A 161 -7.05 11.19 2.42
C TRP A 161 -7.34 12.29 3.47
N ARG A 162 -7.25 13.57 3.11
CA ARG A 162 -7.63 14.71 3.97
C ARG A 162 -9.13 14.72 4.20
N SER A 163 -9.92 14.50 3.15
CA SER A 163 -11.38 14.36 3.24
C SER A 163 -11.77 13.23 4.19
N PHE A 164 -11.09 12.08 4.08
CA PHE A 164 -11.31 10.94 4.98
C PHE A 164 -11.00 11.30 6.44
N LEU A 165 -9.86 11.96 6.71
CA LEU A 165 -9.51 12.44 8.06
C LEU A 165 -10.51 13.47 8.59
N GLU A 166 -10.98 14.40 7.76
CA GLU A 166 -11.94 15.42 8.17
C GLU A 166 -13.28 14.80 8.57
N ILE A 167 -13.75 13.79 7.84
CA ILE A 167 -14.94 13.00 8.20
C ILE A 167 -14.70 12.27 9.52
N ALA A 168 -13.56 11.60 9.69
CA ALA A 168 -13.22 10.91 10.94
C ALA A 168 -13.15 11.88 12.13
N ARG A 169 -12.58 13.07 11.96
CA ARG A 169 -12.50 14.13 12.96
C ARG A 169 -13.88 14.66 13.36
N THR A 170 -14.79 14.81 12.40
CA THR A 170 -16.15 15.30 12.63
C THR A 170 -17.03 14.24 13.28
N ALA A 171 -17.00 13.02 12.75
CA ALA A 171 -17.84 11.90 13.18
C ALA A 171 -17.38 11.26 14.50
N ARG A 172 -16.07 11.28 14.79
CA ARG A 172 -15.46 10.71 15.99
C ARG A 172 -15.89 9.25 16.27
N PRO A 173 -15.85 8.32 15.29
CA PRO A 173 -16.26 6.93 15.50
C PRO A 173 -15.38 6.22 16.54
N GLN A 174 -15.81 5.09 17.10
CA GLN A 174 -14.97 4.31 18.02
C GLN A 174 -13.77 3.68 17.29
N ALA A 175 -13.94 3.31 16.03
CA ALA A 175 -12.89 2.75 15.19
C ALA A 175 -12.85 3.40 13.81
N VAL A 176 -11.64 3.54 13.28
CA VAL A 176 -11.37 3.92 11.89
C VAL A 176 -10.53 2.82 11.25
N VAL A 177 -10.93 2.34 10.09
CA VAL A 177 -10.18 1.37 9.29
C VAL A 177 -9.94 1.95 7.91
N MET A 178 -8.68 2.16 7.54
CA MET A 178 -8.31 2.60 6.20
C MET A 178 -7.55 1.48 5.48
N GLU A 179 -7.96 1.20 4.25
CA GLU A 179 -7.22 0.35 3.32
C GLU A 179 -6.50 1.19 2.27
N ASN A 180 -5.28 0.77 1.92
CA ASN A 180 -4.57 1.36 0.78
C ASN A 180 -3.57 0.38 0.14
N VAL A 181 -2.96 0.79 -0.97
CA VAL A 181 -1.85 0.05 -1.59
C VAL A 181 -0.56 0.19 -0.78
N PRO A 182 0.31 -0.83 -0.77
CA PRO A 182 1.58 -0.77 -0.05
C PRO A 182 2.47 0.40 -0.46
N ASP A 183 2.43 0.81 -1.73
CA ASP A 183 3.29 1.89 -2.26
C ASP A 183 3.21 3.19 -1.45
N MET A 184 2.07 3.50 -0.81
CA MET A 184 1.93 4.66 0.08
C MET A 184 2.91 4.64 1.28
N ALA A 185 3.28 3.45 1.75
CA ALA A 185 4.27 3.25 2.81
C ALA A 185 5.69 2.96 2.27
N LEU A 186 5.87 2.83 0.95
CA LEU A 186 7.14 2.39 0.34
C LEU A 186 7.84 3.48 -0.47
N ASP A 187 7.25 4.66 -0.60
CA ASP A 187 7.74 5.70 -1.50
C ASP A 187 7.82 7.06 -0.80
N LYS A 188 8.08 8.12 -1.58
CA LYS A 188 8.10 9.53 -1.13
C LYS A 188 6.85 9.94 -0.34
N GLU A 189 5.76 9.20 -0.47
CA GLU A 189 4.45 9.50 0.11
C GLU A 189 4.25 8.98 1.53
N MET A 190 5.29 8.42 2.16
CA MET A 190 5.26 8.03 3.57
C MET A 190 4.86 9.18 4.49
N PHE A 191 5.09 10.44 4.09
CA PHE A 191 4.61 11.60 4.85
C PHE A 191 3.08 11.60 5.02
N ILE A 192 2.32 11.09 4.05
CA ILE A 192 0.84 11.01 4.13
C ILE A 192 0.47 10.11 5.30
N LEU A 193 1.01 8.89 5.32
CA LEU A 193 0.75 7.91 6.38
C LEU A 193 1.16 8.46 7.75
N ARG A 194 2.37 9.03 7.87
CA ARG A 194 2.87 9.67 9.11
C ARG A 194 1.93 10.79 9.58
N THR A 195 1.46 11.64 8.65
CA THR A 195 0.52 12.73 8.96
C THR A 195 -0.83 12.17 9.40
N MET A 196 -1.36 11.14 8.75
CA MET A 196 -2.61 10.50 9.16
C MET A 196 -2.52 9.91 10.57
N VAL A 197 -1.43 9.21 10.88
CA VAL A 197 -1.15 8.70 12.23
C VAL A 197 -1.14 9.87 13.22
N HIS A 198 -0.37 10.92 12.95
CA HIS A 198 -0.27 12.09 13.81
C HIS A 198 -1.62 12.78 14.07
N GLU A 199 -2.42 13.02 13.02
CA GLU A 199 -3.73 13.67 13.13
C GLU A 199 -4.76 12.81 13.89
N LEU A 200 -4.70 11.49 13.76
CA LEU A 200 -5.58 10.58 14.50
C LEU A 200 -5.14 10.48 15.97
N GLU A 201 -3.84 10.39 16.24
CA GLU A 201 -3.30 10.39 17.61
C GLU A 201 -3.57 11.71 18.34
N SER A 202 -3.45 12.86 17.65
CA SER A 202 -3.69 14.19 18.24
C SER A 202 -5.13 14.39 18.70
N ILE A 203 -6.08 13.68 18.09
CA ILE A 203 -7.49 13.67 18.51
C ILE A 203 -7.81 12.48 19.43
N GLY A 204 -6.83 11.73 19.93
CA GLY A 204 -6.99 10.71 20.96
C GLY A 204 -7.33 9.31 20.45
N TYR A 205 -6.95 8.97 19.21
CA TYR A 205 -6.89 7.57 18.79
C TYR A 205 -5.50 6.98 19.08
N SER A 206 -5.45 5.68 19.27
CA SER A 206 -4.25 4.85 19.09
C SER A 206 -4.28 4.26 17.70
N VAL A 207 -3.15 4.30 17.00
CA VAL A 207 -3.06 3.91 15.59
C VAL A 207 -2.11 2.72 15.41
N GLU A 208 -2.54 1.77 14.60
CA GLU A 208 -1.78 0.59 14.21
C GLU A 208 -1.86 0.40 12.69
N GLU A 209 -0.73 0.44 12.00
CA GLU A 209 -0.63 0.19 10.56
C GLU A 209 0.27 -0.99 10.16
N ARG A 210 -0.16 -1.80 9.19
CA ARG A 210 0.62 -2.96 8.71
C ARG A 210 0.39 -3.22 7.23
N SER A 211 1.45 -3.63 6.54
CA SER A 211 1.33 -4.24 5.21
C SER A 211 0.95 -5.71 5.36
N VAL A 212 -0.27 -6.06 4.95
CA VAL A 212 -0.82 -7.41 5.09
C VAL A 212 -0.82 -8.16 3.76
N GLU A 213 -0.45 -9.44 3.81
CA GLU A 213 -0.59 -10.37 2.69
C GLU A 213 -1.94 -11.08 2.80
N THR A 214 -2.87 -10.79 1.90
CA THR A 214 -4.27 -11.25 2.01
C THR A 214 -4.42 -12.78 2.03
N PHE A 215 -3.51 -13.54 1.43
CA PHE A 215 -3.55 -15.00 1.48
C PHE A 215 -3.38 -15.59 2.87
N ARG A 216 -2.76 -14.85 3.80
CA ARG A 216 -2.66 -15.22 5.22
C ARG A 216 -4.00 -15.14 5.94
N TYR A 217 -5.01 -14.62 5.27
CA TYR A 217 -6.39 -14.47 5.75
C TYR A 217 -7.36 -15.24 4.84
N GLY A 218 -6.89 -16.30 4.16
CA GLY A 218 -7.73 -17.19 3.35
C GLY A 218 -8.10 -16.68 1.95
N VAL A 219 -7.58 -15.52 1.53
CA VAL A 219 -7.85 -14.98 0.19
C VAL A 219 -6.93 -15.66 -0.85
N PRO A 220 -7.45 -16.27 -1.92
CA PRO A 220 -6.66 -17.11 -2.85
C PRO A 220 -5.81 -16.31 -3.86
N GLN A 221 -5.12 -15.25 -3.42
CA GLN A 221 -4.29 -14.41 -4.29
C GLN A 221 -3.06 -13.84 -3.56
N PHE A 222 -1.98 -13.63 -4.31
CA PHE A 222 -0.88 -12.76 -3.89
C PHE A 222 -1.30 -11.30 -4.04
N ARG A 223 -2.02 -10.77 -3.04
CA ARG A 223 -2.38 -9.34 -2.90
C ARG A 223 -1.89 -8.82 -1.56
N GLN A 224 -1.13 -7.73 -1.60
CA GLN A 224 -0.64 -7.00 -0.43
C GLN A 224 -1.42 -5.69 -0.27
N ARG A 225 -1.73 -5.30 0.97
CA ARG A 225 -2.43 -4.06 1.31
C ARG A 225 -1.86 -3.41 2.55
N LEU A 226 -1.76 -2.10 2.55
CA LEU A 226 -1.49 -1.32 3.73
C LEU A 226 -2.82 -1.10 4.45
N ILE A 227 -2.90 -1.52 5.71
CA ILE A 227 -4.07 -1.33 6.55
C ILE A 227 -3.65 -0.41 7.69
N LEU A 228 -4.44 0.63 7.96
CA LEU A 228 -4.34 1.45 9.16
C LEU A 228 -5.63 1.25 9.97
N VAL A 229 -5.48 0.93 11.25
CA VAL A 229 -6.57 0.82 12.20
C VAL A 229 -6.32 1.84 13.30
N ALA A 230 -7.31 2.69 13.58
CA ALA A 230 -7.27 3.61 14.69
C ALA A 230 -8.43 3.33 15.63
N LEU A 231 -8.14 3.11 16.91
CA LEU A 231 -9.16 2.92 17.95
C LEU A 231 -9.14 4.12 18.90
N ARG A 232 -10.33 4.64 19.21
CA ARG A 232 -10.45 5.81 20.06
C ARG A 232 -10.09 5.46 21.51
N ASP A 233 -9.79 6.48 22.30
CA ASP A 233 -9.61 6.37 23.75
C ASP A 233 -8.37 5.54 24.15
N GLY A 234 -7.35 5.51 23.27
CA GLY A 234 -6.04 4.88 23.51
C GLY A 234 -6.06 3.35 23.56
N VAL A 235 -7.09 2.71 22.99
CA VAL A 235 -7.23 1.25 22.95
C VAL A 235 -6.27 0.63 21.95
N GLN A 236 -5.41 -0.27 22.40
CA GLN A 236 -4.51 -1.03 21.55
C GLN A 236 -5.29 -1.95 20.62
N PHE A 237 -5.01 -1.87 19.33
CA PHE A 237 -5.51 -2.82 18.35
C PHE A 237 -4.62 -4.07 18.29
N ILE A 238 -5.26 -5.25 18.33
CA ILE A 238 -4.56 -6.54 18.22
C ILE A 238 -4.86 -7.13 16.85
N TRP A 239 -3.82 -7.34 16.05
CA TRP A 239 -3.95 -7.89 14.70
C TRP A 239 -4.59 -9.30 14.72
N PRO A 240 -5.50 -9.61 13.77
CA PRO A 240 -6.08 -10.94 13.65
C PRO A 240 -5.01 -11.99 13.37
N ARG A 241 -5.23 -13.21 13.88
CA ARG A 241 -4.29 -14.32 13.69
C ARG A 241 -4.25 -14.73 12.21
N GLU A 242 -3.03 -14.86 11.69
CA GLU A 242 -2.79 -15.41 10.36
C GLU A 242 -3.16 -16.90 10.28
N GLN A 243 -3.80 -17.29 9.19
CA GLN A 243 -4.13 -18.67 8.86
C GLN A 243 -2.92 -19.37 8.22
N PRO A 244 -2.57 -20.60 8.64
CA PRO A 244 -1.42 -21.32 8.12
C PRO A 244 -1.67 -21.93 6.74
N GLU A 245 -2.92 -22.32 6.45
CA GLU A 245 -3.30 -22.98 5.21
C GLU A 245 -3.62 -21.97 4.11
N ARG A 246 -3.19 -22.29 2.88
CA ARG A 246 -3.40 -21.44 1.71
C ARG A 246 -4.53 -21.99 0.87
N VAL A 247 -5.47 -21.13 0.50
CA VAL A 247 -6.50 -21.45 -0.49
C VAL A 247 -5.89 -21.28 -1.88
N THR A 248 -5.78 -22.39 -2.63
CA THR A 248 -5.28 -22.35 -4.01
C THR A 248 -6.35 -21.85 -4.99
N VAL A 249 -5.93 -21.50 -6.21
CA VAL A 249 -6.85 -21.17 -7.30
C VAL A 249 -7.89 -22.29 -7.49
N TRP A 250 -7.45 -23.55 -7.53
CA TRP A 250 -8.39 -24.66 -7.75
C TRP A 250 -9.35 -24.87 -6.58
N ASN A 251 -8.89 -24.68 -5.35
CA ASN A 251 -9.77 -24.70 -4.19
C ASN A 251 -10.83 -23.59 -4.25
N ALA A 252 -10.58 -22.50 -4.98
CA ALA A 252 -11.53 -21.41 -5.13
C ALA A 252 -12.52 -21.60 -6.29
N ILE A 253 -12.06 -22.10 -7.44
CA ILE A 253 -12.85 -22.09 -8.69
C ILE A 253 -13.10 -23.47 -9.33
N GLY A 254 -12.47 -24.54 -8.83
CA GLY A 254 -12.45 -25.85 -9.50
C GLY A 254 -13.78 -26.61 -9.58
N ASP A 255 -14.79 -26.17 -8.85
CA ASP A 255 -16.19 -26.64 -8.88
C ASP A 255 -17.07 -25.89 -9.88
N LEU A 256 -16.60 -24.76 -10.45
CA LEU A 256 -17.37 -24.00 -11.42
C LEU A 256 -17.45 -24.76 -12.76
N PRO A 257 -18.60 -24.76 -13.44
CA PRO A 257 -18.77 -25.49 -14.68
C PRO A 257 -17.84 -24.97 -15.78
N PRO A 258 -17.37 -25.83 -16.70
CA PRO A 258 -16.58 -25.40 -17.83
C PRO A 258 -17.39 -24.45 -18.73
N VAL A 259 -16.75 -23.43 -19.28
CA VAL A 259 -17.38 -22.50 -20.22
C VAL A 259 -16.41 -22.17 -21.35
N GLU A 260 -16.95 -22.02 -22.57
CA GLU A 260 -16.16 -21.60 -23.72
C GLU A 260 -15.85 -20.09 -23.67
N GLY A 261 -14.81 -19.68 -24.39
CA GLY A 261 -14.46 -18.26 -24.53
C GLY A 261 -15.62 -17.47 -25.12
N GLY A 262 -16.11 -16.46 -24.39
CA GLY A 262 -17.24 -15.64 -24.83
C GLY A 262 -18.61 -16.21 -24.50
N TRP A 263 -18.68 -17.34 -23.79
CA TRP A 263 -19.92 -17.97 -23.37
C TRP A 263 -20.82 -17.05 -22.54
N ARG A 264 -22.12 -17.10 -22.80
CA ARG A 264 -23.16 -16.35 -22.07
C ARG A 264 -24.32 -17.30 -21.76
N PRO A 265 -24.93 -17.21 -20.57
CA PRO A 265 -26.15 -17.96 -20.29
C PRO A 265 -27.33 -17.43 -21.12
N GLU A 266 -28.29 -18.31 -21.40
CA GLU A 266 -29.61 -17.91 -21.88
C GLU A 266 -30.32 -17.06 -20.81
N GLY A 267 -31.10 -16.05 -21.22
CA GLY A 267 -31.75 -15.12 -20.29
C GLY A 267 -30.96 -13.85 -19.95
N GLY A 268 -29.76 -13.67 -20.52
CA GLY A 268 -29.03 -12.40 -20.43
C GLY A 268 -28.53 -12.10 -19.00
N ALA A 269 -29.00 -10.99 -18.42
CA ALA A 269 -28.59 -10.56 -17.07
C ALA A 269 -29.04 -11.52 -15.95
N GLU A 270 -30.17 -12.20 -16.18
CA GLU A 270 -30.74 -13.18 -15.24
C GLU A 270 -30.35 -14.62 -15.56
N GLY A 271 -29.53 -14.81 -16.59
CA GLY A 271 -29.05 -16.12 -17.00
C GLY A 271 -28.04 -16.71 -16.01
N TRP A 272 -28.00 -18.03 -15.92
CA TRP A 272 -27.15 -18.79 -15.00
C TRP A 272 -26.61 -20.08 -15.65
N SER A 273 -25.59 -20.68 -15.03
CA SER A 273 -25.02 -21.99 -15.38
C SER A 273 -25.42 -23.05 -14.35
N ASP A 274 -25.64 -24.29 -14.81
CA ASP A 274 -25.84 -25.45 -13.92
C ASP A 274 -24.62 -25.69 -13.03
N TYR A 275 -24.87 -26.04 -11.77
CA TYR A 275 -23.83 -26.22 -10.75
C TYR A 275 -24.04 -27.48 -9.93
N GLU A 276 -22.99 -28.30 -9.89
CA GLU A 276 -23.02 -29.64 -9.28
C GLU A 276 -22.77 -29.62 -7.76
N GLY A 277 -22.13 -28.56 -7.25
CA GLY A 277 -21.89 -28.37 -5.82
C GLY A 277 -20.42 -28.16 -5.45
N PRO A 278 -20.17 -27.65 -4.23
CA PRO A 278 -18.83 -27.31 -3.78
C PRO A 278 -18.05 -28.57 -3.37
N VAL A 279 -16.77 -28.64 -3.74
CA VAL A 279 -15.86 -29.73 -3.38
C VAL A 279 -14.88 -29.33 -2.26
N SER A 280 -14.51 -28.06 -2.16
CA SER A 280 -13.61 -27.52 -1.13
C SER A 280 -14.36 -26.82 0.00
N GLU A 281 -13.69 -26.60 1.13
CA GLU A 281 -14.23 -25.78 2.23
C GLU A 281 -14.47 -24.33 1.82
N PHE A 282 -13.53 -23.76 1.06
CA PHE A 282 -13.68 -22.41 0.54
C PHE A 282 -14.93 -22.26 -0.33
N GLN A 283 -15.19 -23.21 -1.23
CA GLN A 283 -16.37 -23.19 -2.10
C GLN A 283 -17.66 -23.34 -1.29
N ARG A 284 -17.66 -24.20 -0.26
CA ARG A 284 -18.80 -24.31 0.69
C ARG A 284 -19.08 -22.98 1.37
N ARG A 285 -18.05 -22.24 1.78
CA ARG A 285 -18.17 -20.90 2.35
C ARG A 285 -18.77 -19.91 1.35
N MET A 286 -18.25 -19.85 0.11
CA MET A 286 -18.77 -18.95 -0.92
C MET A 286 -20.24 -19.22 -1.26
N ARG A 287 -20.69 -20.48 -1.11
CA ARG A 287 -22.08 -20.92 -1.36
C ARG A 287 -22.98 -20.84 -0.12
N GLN A 288 -22.47 -20.55 1.08
CA GLN A 288 -23.18 -20.76 2.34
C GLN A 288 -24.54 -20.04 2.43
N ALA A 289 -24.60 -18.79 1.96
CA ALA A 289 -25.80 -17.96 1.99
C ALA A 289 -26.56 -17.91 0.65
N VAL A 290 -26.23 -18.79 -0.30
CA VAL A 290 -27.01 -18.91 -1.53
C VAL A 290 -28.37 -19.54 -1.21
N SER A 291 -29.44 -18.97 -1.76
CA SER A 291 -30.81 -19.44 -1.53
C SER A 291 -30.99 -20.91 -1.93
N ALA A 292 -31.92 -21.61 -1.28
CA ALA A 292 -32.23 -23.00 -1.64
C ALA A 292 -32.68 -23.14 -3.09
N SER A 293 -33.43 -22.16 -3.62
CA SER A 293 -33.89 -22.12 -5.01
C SER A 293 -32.77 -21.92 -6.03
N ASP A 294 -31.65 -21.32 -5.63
CA ASP A 294 -30.51 -21.04 -6.50
C ASP A 294 -29.30 -21.95 -6.21
N LYS A 295 -29.50 -22.99 -5.39
CA LYS A 295 -28.44 -23.93 -4.99
C LYS A 295 -27.77 -24.64 -6.18
N HIS A 296 -28.49 -24.83 -7.28
CA HIS A 296 -28.01 -25.44 -8.52
C HIS A 296 -27.57 -24.41 -9.59
N LYS A 297 -27.56 -23.11 -9.24
CA LYS A 297 -27.30 -22.02 -10.18
C LYS A 297 -26.02 -21.28 -9.84
N VAL A 298 -25.29 -20.89 -10.88
CA VAL A 298 -24.18 -19.94 -10.82
C VAL A 298 -24.47 -18.76 -11.75
N PHE A 299 -24.52 -17.56 -11.18
CA PHE A 299 -24.68 -16.32 -11.92
C PHE A 299 -23.34 -15.67 -12.23
N ASP A 300 -23.33 -14.80 -13.24
CA ASP A 300 -22.17 -14.01 -13.68
C ASP A 300 -20.95 -14.86 -14.09
N HIS A 301 -21.15 -16.13 -14.48
CA HIS A 301 -20.08 -16.99 -15.00
C HIS A 301 -19.77 -16.71 -16.47
N ILE A 302 -19.52 -15.44 -16.77
CA ILE A 302 -19.35 -14.91 -18.12
C ILE A 302 -17.92 -14.44 -18.36
N THR A 303 -17.39 -14.70 -19.56
CA THR A 303 -16.01 -14.34 -19.94
C THR A 303 -15.95 -13.73 -21.33
N ARG A 304 -14.82 -13.14 -21.71
CA ARG A 304 -14.68 -12.54 -23.03
C ARG A 304 -14.49 -13.60 -24.12
N PRO A 305 -14.97 -13.34 -25.35
CA PRO A 305 -14.55 -14.12 -26.50
C PRO A 305 -13.03 -14.03 -26.64
N VAL A 306 -12.41 -15.16 -26.92
CA VAL A 306 -10.96 -15.25 -27.16
C VAL A 306 -10.73 -15.31 -28.66
N ARG A 307 -9.72 -14.61 -29.15
CA ARG A 307 -9.34 -14.69 -30.56
C ARG A 307 -8.73 -16.05 -30.83
N GLU A 308 -8.87 -16.57 -32.05
CA GLU A 308 -8.27 -17.84 -32.43
C GLU A 308 -6.74 -17.87 -32.24
N ASP A 309 -6.05 -16.76 -32.55
CA ASP A 309 -4.61 -16.64 -32.34
C ASP A 309 -4.23 -16.60 -30.85
N ASP A 310 -5.03 -15.93 -30.01
CA ASP A 310 -4.86 -15.98 -28.55
C ASP A 310 -5.13 -17.37 -27.98
N ALA A 311 -6.17 -18.05 -28.45
CA ALA A 311 -6.56 -19.37 -27.98
C ALA A 311 -5.45 -20.39 -28.24
N ARG A 312 -4.81 -20.33 -29.42
CA ARG A 312 -3.63 -21.14 -29.76
C ARG A 312 -2.45 -20.86 -28.84
N ALA A 313 -2.18 -19.58 -28.55
CA ALA A 313 -1.14 -19.22 -27.60
C ALA A 313 -1.46 -19.77 -26.21
N PHE A 314 -2.71 -19.62 -25.74
CA PHE A 314 -3.13 -20.14 -24.44
C PHE A 314 -2.98 -21.65 -24.35
N GLU A 315 -3.40 -22.38 -25.39
CA GLU A 315 -3.28 -23.84 -25.47
C GLU A 315 -1.82 -24.32 -25.34
N ALA A 316 -0.87 -23.57 -25.91
CA ALA A 316 0.56 -23.88 -25.82
C ALA A 316 1.21 -23.52 -24.47
N MET A 317 0.48 -22.83 -23.58
CA MET A 317 1.00 -22.37 -22.29
C MET A 317 0.59 -23.26 -21.14
N ASP A 318 1.52 -23.50 -20.22
CA ASP A 318 1.23 -23.88 -18.84
C ASP A 318 1.48 -22.70 -17.88
N HIS A 319 1.40 -22.95 -16.56
CA HIS A 319 1.58 -21.92 -15.55
C HIS A 319 3.04 -21.40 -15.45
N SER A 320 4.01 -22.15 -15.97
CA SER A 320 5.44 -21.82 -15.96
C SER A 320 5.88 -21.09 -17.24
N THR A 321 5.17 -21.29 -18.36
CA THR A 321 5.46 -20.64 -19.64
C THR A 321 5.40 -19.10 -19.54
N ARG A 322 6.44 -18.41 -20.01
CA ARG A 322 6.44 -16.95 -20.18
C ARG A 322 5.98 -16.57 -21.58
N TYR A 323 5.60 -15.31 -21.76
CA TYR A 323 5.20 -14.83 -23.08
C TYR A 323 6.40 -14.78 -24.05
N SER A 324 7.62 -14.53 -23.56
CA SER A 324 8.85 -14.63 -24.38
C SER A 324 9.10 -16.03 -24.94
N ASP A 325 8.63 -17.06 -24.25
CA ASP A 325 8.92 -18.46 -24.59
C ASP A 325 8.02 -18.99 -25.72
N LEU A 326 6.99 -18.22 -26.10
CA LEU A 326 6.09 -18.58 -27.19
C LEU A 326 6.79 -18.45 -28.57
N PRO A 327 6.40 -19.25 -29.57
CA PRO A 327 6.83 -19.03 -30.95
C PRO A 327 6.44 -17.63 -31.46
N ASP A 328 7.30 -16.99 -32.26
CA ASP A 328 7.09 -15.61 -32.73
C ASP A 328 5.78 -15.42 -33.52
N GLU A 329 5.33 -16.46 -34.23
CA GLU A 329 4.04 -16.50 -34.92
C GLU A 329 2.82 -16.41 -33.99
N MET A 330 2.98 -16.76 -32.71
CA MET A 330 1.95 -16.66 -31.67
C MET A 330 2.08 -15.37 -30.85
N LYS A 331 3.18 -14.62 -31.02
CA LYS A 331 3.41 -13.35 -30.36
C LYS A 331 2.77 -12.18 -31.13
N ARG A 332 1.87 -11.46 -30.48
CA ARG A 332 1.27 -10.21 -30.98
C ARG A 332 1.93 -8.95 -30.44
N TYR A 333 2.33 -9.01 -29.18
CA TYR A 333 3.02 -7.97 -28.44
C TYR A 333 4.53 -8.18 -28.48
N ARG A 334 5.25 -7.08 -28.33
CA ARG A 334 6.70 -7.05 -28.12
C ARG A 334 7.07 -7.74 -26.82
N ASP A 335 7.82 -8.82 -26.90
CA ASP A 335 8.28 -9.62 -25.76
C ASP A 335 9.41 -8.94 -24.98
N ASP A 336 10.20 -8.09 -25.63
CA ASP A 336 11.21 -7.24 -24.98
C ASP A 336 10.62 -6.23 -23.98
N ILE A 337 9.32 -5.93 -24.09
CA ILE A 337 8.58 -5.01 -23.19
C ILE A 337 7.54 -5.75 -22.35
N PHE A 338 6.94 -6.83 -22.88
CA PHE A 338 5.79 -7.50 -22.28
C PHE A 338 6.01 -9.01 -22.08
N ASP A 339 7.12 -9.40 -21.46
CA ASP A 339 7.44 -10.80 -21.14
C ASP A 339 6.37 -11.54 -20.29
N ASP A 340 5.54 -10.79 -19.55
CA ASP A 340 4.46 -11.35 -18.73
C ASP A 340 3.05 -11.04 -19.26
N LYS A 341 2.91 -10.68 -20.55
CA LYS A 341 1.63 -10.27 -21.12
C LYS A 341 0.54 -11.32 -20.95
N TYR A 342 0.88 -12.59 -21.20
CA TYR A 342 0.00 -13.74 -21.04
C TYR A 342 0.43 -14.52 -19.81
N LYS A 343 -0.53 -14.92 -18.98
CA LYS A 343 -0.25 -15.74 -17.81
C LYS A 343 -1.39 -16.70 -17.51
N ARG A 344 -1.11 -17.99 -17.72
CA ARG A 344 -1.93 -19.09 -17.20
C ARG A 344 -1.68 -19.24 -15.71
N LEU A 345 -2.78 -19.29 -14.96
CA LEU A 345 -2.73 -19.45 -13.51
C LEU A 345 -2.35 -20.88 -13.15
N ASP A 346 -1.60 -21.03 -12.06
CA ASP A 346 -1.30 -22.32 -11.44
C ASP A 346 -2.48 -22.74 -10.55
N GLU A 347 -3.08 -23.89 -10.85
CA GLU A 347 -4.22 -24.41 -10.11
C GLU A 347 -3.87 -24.74 -8.64
N ASN A 348 -2.61 -25.09 -8.37
CA ASN A 348 -2.12 -25.52 -7.05
C ASN A 348 -1.45 -24.39 -6.26
N ASN A 349 -1.53 -23.15 -6.76
CA ASN A 349 -0.93 -21.98 -6.12
C ASN A 349 -1.96 -20.85 -5.99
N LEU A 350 -1.54 -19.70 -5.48
CA LEU A 350 -2.35 -18.50 -5.38
C LEU A 350 -2.50 -17.82 -6.74
N SER A 351 -3.62 -17.14 -6.96
CA SER A 351 -3.78 -16.25 -8.10
C SER A 351 -2.83 -15.05 -8.00
N ARG A 352 -2.58 -14.37 -9.13
CA ARG A 352 -2.04 -13.00 -9.10
C ARG A 352 -3.08 -12.07 -8.48
N THR A 353 -2.66 -10.89 -7.98
CA THR A 353 -3.61 -9.86 -7.54
C THR A 353 -4.65 -9.61 -8.63
N ILE A 354 -5.94 -9.76 -8.31
CA ILE A 354 -7.01 -9.34 -9.21
C ILE A 354 -7.02 -7.81 -9.25
N THR A 355 -6.68 -7.23 -10.40
CA THR A 355 -6.62 -5.77 -10.60
C THR A 355 -7.82 -5.30 -11.41
N ALA A 356 -8.24 -4.05 -11.24
CA ALA A 356 -9.31 -3.48 -12.08
C ALA A 356 -8.99 -3.50 -13.58
N HIS A 357 -7.71 -3.65 -13.95
CA HIS A 357 -7.30 -3.81 -15.34
C HIS A 357 -7.78 -5.13 -15.98
N ILE A 358 -8.20 -6.13 -15.19
CA ILE A 358 -8.89 -7.33 -15.71
C ILE A 358 -10.13 -6.97 -16.54
N ALA A 359 -10.72 -5.79 -16.31
CA ALA A 359 -11.76 -5.20 -17.14
C ALA A 359 -11.32 -4.89 -18.59
N LYS A 360 -10.07 -5.12 -18.99
CA LYS A 360 -9.57 -4.92 -20.38
C LYS A 360 -9.45 -6.23 -21.17
N ASP A 361 -8.29 -6.87 -21.19
CA ASP A 361 -8.10 -8.13 -21.91
C ASP A 361 -8.18 -9.34 -20.97
N GLY A 362 -7.68 -9.19 -19.74
CA GLY A 362 -7.65 -10.25 -18.74
C GLY A 362 -6.55 -11.27 -18.99
N TYR A 363 -5.60 -11.00 -19.89
CA TYR A 363 -4.59 -11.97 -20.31
C TYR A 363 -3.58 -12.35 -19.21
N TRP A 364 -3.51 -11.56 -18.13
CA TRP A 364 -2.79 -11.92 -16.89
C TRP A 364 -3.47 -13.01 -16.06
N TYR A 365 -4.68 -13.41 -16.45
CA TYR A 365 -5.57 -14.31 -15.71
C TYR A 365 -6.19 -15.34 -16.66
N ILE A 366 -5.36 -16.15 -17.30
CA ILE A 366 -5.82 -17.29 -18.11
C ILE A 366 -6.18 -18.45 -17.17
N HIS A 367 -7.37 -19.02 -17.36
CA HIS A 367 -7.92 -20.11 -16.54
C HIS A 367 -6.95 -21.31 -16.53
N PRO A 368 -6.73 -22.03 -15.41
CA PRO A 368 -5.73 -23.09 -15.37
C PRO A 368 -5.93 -24.20 -16.41
N ARG A 369 -7.16 -24.67 -16.61
CA ARG A 369 -7.49 -25.80 -17.50
C ARG A 369 -8.22 -25.47 -18.80
N GLN A 370 -8.56 -24.20 -19.04
CA GLN A 370 -9.40 -23.80 -20.17
C GLN A 370 -8.67 -22.72 -20.97
N ASN A 371 -8.83 -22.69 -22.30
CA ASN A 371 -8.15 -21.74 -23.19
C ASN A 371 -8.88 -20.40 -23.25
N ARG A 372 -9.14 -19.83 -22.06
CA ARG A 372 -9.85 -18.56 -21.87
C ARG A 372 -9.36 -17.81 -20.64
N THR A 373 -9.70 -16.53 -20.57
CA THR A 373 -9.51 -15.73 -19.36
C THR A 373 -10.58 -16.04 -18.32
N LEU A 374 -10.32 -15.65 -17.07
CA LEU A 374 -11.27 -15.85 -15.98
C LEU A 374 -12.63 -15.22 -16.25
N THR A 375 -13.68 -15.84 -15.74
CA THR A 375 -15.04 -15.28 -15.73
C THR A 375 -15.20 -14.21 -14.63
N VAL A 376 -16.30 -13.44 -14.68
CA VAL A 376 -16.64 -12.50 -13.61
C VAL A 376 -16.79 -13.23 -12.27
N ARG A 377 -17.51 -14.36 -12.24
CA ARG A 377 -17.67 -15.19 -11.03
C ARG A 377 -16.35 -15.77 -10.50
N GLU A 378 -15.47 -16.25 -11.38
CA GLU A 378 -14.15 -16.76 -10.98
C GLU A 378 -13.30 -15.64 -10.34
N ALA A 379 -13.28 -14.45 -10.95
CA ALA A 379 -12.58 -13.29 -10.39
C ALA A 379 -13.20 -12.84 -9.04
N ALA A 380 -14.53 -12.87 -8.92
CA ALA A 380 -15.25 -12.54 -7.69
C ALA A 380 -14.88 -13.49 -6.55
N ARG A 381 -14.86 -14.82 -6.80
CA ARG A 381 -14.42 -15.82 -5.81
C ARG A 381 -12.96 -15.65 -5.43
N LEU A 382 -12.07 -15.34 -6.37
CA LEU A 382 -10.67 -15.08 -6.04
C LEU A 382 -10.48 -13.83 -5.18
N GLN A 383 -11.44 -12.89 -5.25
CA GLN A 383 -11.58 -11.75 -4.33
C GLN A 383 -12.45 -12.04 -3.11
N THR A 384 -12.89 -13.29 -2.89
CA THR A 384 -13.72 -13.72 -1.74
C THR A 384 -15.13 -13.12 -1.67
N PHE A 385 -15.68 -12.66 -2.79
CA PHE A 385 -17.11 -12.36 -2.88
C PHE A 385 -17.92 -13.66 -2.87
N PRO A 386 -19.01 -13.73 -2.07
CA PRO A 386 -19.87 -14.90 -2.04
C PRO A 386 -20.69 -15.02 -3.34
N ASP A 387 -21.18 -16.23 -3.62
CA ASP A 387 -21.80 -16.58 -4.89
C ASP A 387 -23.17 -15.94 -5.13
N TRP A 388 -23.85 -15.51 -4.05
CA TRP A 388 -25.12 -14.77 -4.14
C TRP A 388 -24.91 -13.30 -4.50
N PHE A 389 -23.70 -12.76 -4.35
CA PHE A 389 -23.41 -11.36 -4.64
C PHE A 389 -23.40 -11.11 -6.14
N ARG A 390 -24.17 -10.12 -6.59
CA ARG A 390 -24.27 -9.70 -8.00
C ARG A 390 -23.56 -8.36 -8.20
N PHE A 391 -23.31 -7.96 -9.44
CA PHE A 391 -22.70 -6.67 -9.74
C PHE A 391 -23.53 -5.95 -10.79
N ALA A 392 -23.90 -4.69 -10.54
CA ALA A 392 -24.58 -3.85 -11.50
C ALA A 392 -23.65 -3.42 -12.64
N GLY A 393 -24.25 -3.16 -13.81
CA GLY A 393 -23.55 -2.70 -15.00
C GLY A 393 -23.18 -3.81 -15.98
N PRO A 394 -22.38 -3.48 -17.02
CA PRO A 394 -21.85 -4.46 -17.96
C PRO A 394 -20.74 -5.30 -17.32
N PRO A 395 -20.33 -6.45 -17.92
CA PRO A 395 -19.32 -7.32 -17.33
C PRO A 395 -17.96 -6.62 -17.08
N SER A 396 -17.62 -5.62 -17.91
CA SER A 396 -16.42 -4.81 -17.69
C SER A 396 -16.50 -3.90 -16.46
N ALA A 397 -17.70 -3.46 -16.05
CA ALA A 397 -17.90 -2.74 -14.80
C ALA A 397 -17.76 -3.69 -13.61
N ALA A 398 -18.39 -4.87 -13.66
CA ALA A 398 -18.23 -5.91 -12.65
C ALA A 398 -16.76 -6.28 -12.41
N PHE A 399 -15.98 -6.55 -13.47
CA PHE A 399 -14.55 -6.80 -13.35
C PHE A 399 -13.77 -5.64 -12.71
N ARG A 400 -14.14 -4.39 -13.00
CA ARG A 400 -13.51 -3.20 -12.40
C ARG A 400 -13.83 -3.10 -10.91
N GLN A 401 -15.10 -3.27 -10.55
CA GLN A 401 -15.60 -3.31 -9.18
C GLN A 401 -14.87 -4.39 -8.37
N ILE A 402 -14.80 -5.63 -8.87
CA ILE A 402 -14.08 -6.75 -8.25
C ILE A 402 -12.59 -6.41 -8.05
N GLY A 403 -11.93 -5.85 -9.06
CA GLY A 403 -10.49 -5.55 -8.97
C GLY A 403 -10.15 -4.40 -8.01
N ASN A 404 -11.05 -3.43 -7.86
CA ASN A 404 -10.90 -2.32 -6.92
C ASN A 404 -11.21 -2.71 -5.48
N ALA A 405 -12.14 -3.66 -5.26
CA ALA A 405 -12.60 -4.02 -3.94
C ALA A 405 -11.49 -4.53 -3.00
N VAL A 406 -11.66 -4.25 -1.70
CA VAL A 406 -11.02 -5.02 -0.64
C VAL A 406 -11.68 -6.41 -0.60
N PRO A 407 -10.92 -7.51 -0.48
CA PRO A 407 -11.53 -8.83 -0.34
C PRO A 407 -12.42 -8.90 0.91
N PRO A 408 -13.71 -9.31 0.81
CA PRO A 408 -14.61 -9.38 1.97
C PRO A 408 -14.04 -10.17 3.15
N LEU A 409 -13.34 -11.27 2.88
CA LEU A 409 -12.76 -12.09 3.95
C LEU A 409 -11.68 -11.34 4.75
N LEU A 410 -10.89 -10.48 4.11
CA LEU A 410 -9.95 -9.63 4.82
C LEU A 410 -10.69 -8.60 5.69
N GLY A 411 -11.75 -7.97 5.14
CA GLY A 411 -12.60 -7.04 5.88
C GLY A 411 -13.22 -7.67 7.13
N GLU A 412 -13.68 -8.90 7.03
CA GLU A 412 -14.23 -9.69 8.14
C GLU A 412 -13.20 -9.91 9.25
N HIS A 413 -11.98 -10.35 8.89
CA HIS A 413 -10.91 -10.56 9.86
C HIS A 413 -10.50 -9.26 10.57
N LEU A 414 -10.41 -8.15 9.85
CA LEU A 414 -10.05 -6.84 10.41
C LEU A 414 -11.15 -6.32 11.35
N ALA A 415 -12.40 -6.32 10.91
CA ALA A 415 -13.53 -5.85 11.71
C ALA A 415 -13.77 -6.71 12.95
N GLY A 416 -13.60 -8.04 12.85
CA GLY A 416 -13.64 -8.93 14.01
C GLY A 416 -12.54 -8.63 15.02
N ALA A 417 -11.33 -8.32 14.57
CA ALA A 417 -10.23 -7.92 15.44
C ALA A 417 -10.47 -6.54 16.10
N VAL A 418 -11.11 -5.61 15.38
CA VAL A 418 -11.52 -4.31 15.95
C VAL A 418 -12.50 -4.54 17.08
N GLN A 419 -13.54 -5.34 16.85
CA GLN A 419 -14.51 -5.67 17.90
C GLN A 419 -13.85 -6.34 19.10
N ALA A 420 -13.01 -7.36 18.89
CA ALA A 420 -12.32 -8.04 19.97
C ALA A 420 -11.44 -7.09 20.81
N SER A 421 -10.82 -6.09 20.17
CA SER A 421 -9.99 -5.09 20.84
C SER A 421 -10.84 -4.09 21.64
N LEU A 422 -12.00 -3.68 21.11
CA LEU A 422 -12.93 -2.78 21.81
C LEU A 422 -13.67 -3.48 22.96
N ASP A 423 -13.99 -4.77 22.80
CA ASP A 423 -14.68 -5.58 23.82
C ASP A 423 -13.75 -5.97 24.98
N ASN A 424 -12.43 -5.99 24.76
CA ASN A 424 -11.41 -6.24 25.77
C ASN A 424 -10.25 -5.23 25.65
N PRO A 425 -10.47 -3.98 26.09
CA PRO A 425 -9.54 -2.89 25.82
C PRO A 425 -8.26 -3.00 26.65
N HIS A 426 -7.12 -2.92 25.98
CA HIS A 426 -5.80 -2.74 26.58
C HIS A 426 -5.27 -1.35 26.20
N PRO A 427 -4.73 -0.55 27.13
CA PRO A 427 -4.17 0.74 26.78
C PRO A 427 -2.85 0.59 26.02
N VAL A 428 -2.61 1.45 25.03
CA VAL A 428 -1.27 1.56 24.42
C VAL A 428 -0.25 2.08 25.43
N SER A 429 0.99 1.59 25.36
CA SER A 429 2.04 2.01 26.29
C SER A 429 2.67 3.36 25.97
N ALA A 430 2.61 3.78 24.70
CA ALA A 430 3.10 5.06 24.19
C ALA A 430 2.52 5.27 22.79
N THR A 431 2.27 6.53 22.44
CA THR A 431 1.93 6.95 21.07
C THR A 431 3.19 7.07 20.22
N THR A 432 3.03 7.21 18.90
CA THR A 432 4.15 7.52 18.01
C THR A 432 4.79 8.87 18.37
N GLN A 433 3.99 9.86 18.77
CA GLN A 433 4.49 11.16 19.25
C GLN A 433 5.35 11.03 20.52
N ASP A 434 4.92 10.21 21.48
CA ASP A 434 5.69 9.98 22.72
C ASP A 434 7.07 9.39 22.43
N VAL A 435 7.14 8.40 21.53
CA VAL A 435 8.41 7.76 21.14
C VAL A 435 9.32 8.76 20.40
N ALA A 436 8.75 9.54 19.49
CA ALA A 436 9.47 10.56 18.75
C ALA A 436 10.05 11.64 19.68
N ALA A 437 9.25 12.15 20.62
CA ALA A 437 9.69 13.14 21.61
C ALA A 437 10.83 12.61 22.51
N ILE A 438 10.76 11.35 22.94
CA ILE A 438 11.84 10.70 23.71
C ILE A 438 13.14 10.66 22.89
N LEU A 439 13.07 10.23 21.62
CA LEU A 439 14.23 10.15 20.74
C LEU A 439 14.82 11.54 20.43
N ALA A 440 13.97 12.53 20.16
CA ALA A 440 14.38 13.91 19.88
C ALA A 440 15.06 14.54 21.10
N SER A 441 14.43 14.44 22.28
CA SER A 441 14.99 14.94 23.53
C SER A 441 16.33 14.28 23.86
N TRP A 442 16.45 12.97 23.64
CA TRP A 442 17.71 12.25 23.80
C TRP A 442 18.76 12.72 22.80
N PHE A 443 18.41 12.92 21.53
CA PHE A 443 19.34 13.44 20.53
C PHE A 443 19.88 14.83 20.90
N ASP A 444 19.03 15.72 21.40
CA ASP A 444 19.42 17.07 21.79
C ASP A 444 20.33 17.07 23.04
N SER A 445 20.08 16.16 23.99
CA SER A 445 20.82 16.06 25.26
C SER A 445 22.00 15.08 25.26
N ALA A 446 22.17 14.27 24.21
CA ALA A 446 23.17 13.21 24.17
C ALA A 446 24.60 13.74 24.39
N VAL A 447 25.20 13.30 25.50
CA VAL A 447 26.58 13.63 25.89
C VAL A 447 27.59 12.88 25.02
N VAL A 448 27.28 11.61 24.67
CA VAL A 448 28.10 10.79 23.79
C VAL A 448 27.61 10.94 22.36
N ARG A 449 28.48 11.47 21.48
CA ARG A 449 28.22 11.70 20.06
C ARG A 449 29.05 10.73 19.24
N GLY A 450 28.47 9.59 18.87
CA GLY A 450 29.10 8.60 17.99
C GLY A 450 29.23 9.11 16.56
N LEU A 451 28.27 9.92 16.09
CA LEU A 451 28.26 10.51 14.75
C LEU A 451 28.12 12.04 14.83
N PRO A 452 29.22 12.78 15.01
CA PRO A 452 29.15 14.22 15.26
C PRO A 452 28.62 15.02 14.06
N TRP A 453 28.72 14.50 12.83
CA TRP A 453 28.17 15.13 11.63
C TRP A 453 26.64 15.07 11.53
N LEU A 454 25.94 14.33 12.41
CA LEU A 454 24.48 14.44 12.52
C LEU A 454 24.01 15.82 13.00
N ARG A 455 24.94 16.68 13.43
CA ARG A 455 24.71 18.07 13.85
C ARG A 455 25.52 19.06 13.00
N ALA A 456 25.90 18.65 11.79
CA ALA A 456 26.60 19.51 10.86
C ALA A 456 25.70 20.65 10.38
N GLU A 457 26.31 21.74 9.91
CA GLU A 457 25.60 22.93 9.42
C GLU A 457 25.41 22.90 7.89
N THR A 458 26.23 22.11 7.17
CA THR A 458 26.14 21.99 5.72
C THR A 458 26.02 20.54 5.27
N ARG A 459 25.32 20.32 4.16
CA ARG A 459 25.23 19.00 3.52
C ARG A 459 26.60 18.44 3.16
N TRP A 460 27.53 19.29 2.74
CA TRP A 460 28.88 18.86 2.41
C TRP A 460 29.66 18.29 3.60
N GLN A 461 29.53 18.91 4.79
CA GLN A 461 30.10 18.37 6.02
C GLN A 461 29.60 16.96 6.33
N VAL A 462 28.32 16.69 6.11
CA VAL A 462 27.72 15.34 6.28
C VAL A 462 28.30 14.37 5.26
N ILE A 463 28.29 14.75 3.97
CA ILE A 463 28.72 13.89 2.86
C ILE A 463 30.17 13.44 3.05
N GLN A 464 31.10 14.40 3.25
CA GLN A 464 32.52 14.07 3.37
C GLN A 464 32.82 13.23 4.62
N ALA A 465 32.12 13.49 5.73
CA ALA A 465 32.32 12.75 6.96
C ALA A 465 31.75 11.35 6.88
N GLU A 466 30.55 11.17 6.33
CA GLU A 466 29.97 9.85 6.10
C GLU A 466 30.85 9.02 5.14
N MET A 467 31.29 9.63 4.03
CA MET A 467 32.17 8.98 3.07
C MET A 467 33.52 8.58 3.67
N LEU A 468 34.11 9.39 4.56
CA LEU A 468 35.42 9.07 5.13
C LEU A 468 35.33 8.24 6.40
N LEU A 469 34.41 8.55 7.30
CA LEU A 469 34.37 8.10 8.70
C LEU A 469 33.26 7.08 9.01
N ASP A 470 32.38 6.69 8.08
CA ASP A 470 31.35 5.65 8.33
C ASP A 470 31.98 4.38 8.94
N ARG A 471 31.53 3.94 10.12
CA ARG A 471 32.10 2.81 10.91
C ARG A 471 33.55 2.98 11.37
N ALA A 472 34.11 4.18 11.38
CA ALA A 472 35.38 4.41 12.05
C ALA A 472 35.23 4.28 13.58
N PRO A 473 36.26 3.84 14.32
CA PRO A 473 36.22 3.82 15.77
C PRO A 473 35.95 5.22 16.36
N ALA A 474 35.24 5.29 17.49
CA ALA A 474 34.85 6.57 18.10
C ALA A 474 36.03 7.49 18.42
N GLU A 475 37.20 6.94 18.75
CA GLU A 475 38.44 7.72 18.96
C GLU A 475 38.93 8.39 17.67
N VAL A 476 38.91 7.65 16.55
CA VAL A 476 39.27 8.17 15.23
C VAL A 476 38.30 9.26 14.81
N VAL A 477 36.99 9.03 15.00
CA VAL A 477 35.95 10.04 14.72
C VAL A 477 36.18 11.32 15.52
N ARG A 478 36.39 11.20 16.84
CA ARG A 478 36.64 12.36 17.72
C ARG A 478 37.88 13.16 17.32
N PHE A 479 38.92 12.49 16.86
CA PHE A 479 40.16 13.13 16.42
C PHE A 479 40.02 13.80 15.04
N ILE A 480 39.38 13.14 14.08
CA ILE A 480 39.35 13.58 12.67
C ILE A 480 38.23 14.56 12.38
N TRP A 481 37.05 14.40 12.99
CA TRP A 481 35.89 15.25 12.70
C TRP A 481 36.18 16.75 12.83
N PRO A 482 36.84 17.26 13.89
CA PRO A 482 37.17 18.69 13.99
C PRO A 482 37.98 19.23 12.82
N LEU A 483 38.80 18.38 12.18
CA LEU A 483 39.60 18.76 11.02
C LEU A 483 38.74 18.88 9.76
N LEU A 484 37.85 17.90 9.52
CA LEU A 484 36.92 17.90 8.38
C LEU A 484 35.84 18.97 8.51
N ALA A 485 35.33 19.20 9.72
CA ALA A 485 34.25 20.15 9.97
C ALA A 485 34.59 21.59 9.57
N ARG A 486 35.89 21.93 9.44
CA ARG A 486 36.34 23.23 8.91
C ARG A 486 35.96 23.45 7.44
N TRP A 487 35.84 22.38 6.66
CA TRP A 487 35.48 22.43 5.25
C TRP A 487 33.97 22.42 5.10
N ARG A 488 33.37 23.61 5.04
CA ARG A 488 31.92 23.79 5.01
C ARG A 488 31.36 23.61 3.60
N GLN A 489 32.16 23.85 2.57
CA GLN A 489 31.77 23.76 1.18
C GLN A 489 32.72 22.84 0.39
N PRO A 490 32.29 22.26 -0.75
CA PRO A 490 33.13 21.41 -1.59
C PRO A 490 34.45 22.08 -2.01
N GLN A 491 34.42 23.38 -2.28
CA GLN A 491 35.60 24.18 -2.65
C GLN A 491 36.68 24.14 -1.55
N ASP A 492 36.29 24.15 -0.28
CA ASP A 492 37.23 24.11 0.85
C ASP A 492 38.04 22.81 0.83
N THR A 493 37.39 21.69 0.50
CA THR A 493 38.01 20.37 0.39
C THR A 493 38.94 20.27 -0.82
N VAL A 494 38.54 20.83 -1.97
CA VAL A 494 39.38 20.89 -3.18
C VAL A 494 40.66 21.68 -2.91
N LEU A 495 40.55 22.84 -2.25
CA LEU A 495 41.69 23.68 -1.88
C LEU A 495 42.61 23.01 -0.84
N SER A 496 42.09 22.04 -0.09
CA SER A 496 42.80 21.35 0.99
C SER A 496 43.15 19.90 0.64
N GLU A 497 43.39 19.60 -0.64
CA GLU A 497 43.66 18.25 -1.16
C GLU A 497 44.74 17.50 -0.37
N SER A 498 45.90 18.13 -0.14
CA SER A 498 47.02 17.50 0.57
C SER A 498 46.67 17.14 2.01
N GLU A 499 45.88 17.99 2.68
CA GLU A 499 45.41 17.75 4.04
C GLU A 499 44.38 16.62 4.09
N LEU A 500 43.45 16.53 3.13
CA LEU A 500 42.50 15.42 3.04
C LEU A 500 43.23 14.09 2.82
N VAL A 501 44.25 14.06 1.98
CA VAL A 501 45.07 12.86 1.76
C VAL A 501 45.74 12.40 3.06
N GLU A 502 46.32 13.31 3.84
CA GLU A 502 46.92 12.95 5.14
C GLU A 502 45.87 12.51 6.17
N ILE A 503 44.76 13.25 6.31
CA ILE A 503 43.67 12.90 7.21
C ILE A 503 43.11 11.52 6.88
N SER A 504 42.96 11.20 5.60
CA SER A 504 42.46 9.89 5.17
C SER A 504 43.39 8.73 5.55
N LYS A 505 44.70 8.97 5.63
CA LYS A 505 45.67 8.00 6.16
C LYS A 505 45.47 7.80 7.66
N TRP A 506 45.26 8.86 8.43
CA TRP A 506 44.96 8.77 9.87
C TRP A 506 43.63 8.04 10.14
N ALA A 507 42.65 8.18 9.25
CA ALA A 507 41.41 7.40 9.26
C ALA A 507 41.59 5.92 8.86
N SER A 508 42.82 5.50 8.51
CA SER A 508 43.14 4.20 7.91
C SER A 508 42.37 3.91 6.61
N ARG A 509 42.09 4.95 5.82
CA ARG A 509 41.26 4.91 4.59
C ARG A 509 41.81 5.78 3.44
N PRO A 510 43.09 5.66 3.07
CA PRO A 510 43.71 6.55 2.10
C PRO A 510 43.05 6.50 0.71
N GLN A 511 42.45 5.36 0.33
CA GLN A 511 41.79 5.20 -0.97
C GLN A 511 40.52 6.05 -1.12
N ARG A 512 39.92 6.50 -0.01
CA ARG A 512 38.68 7.29 -0.06
C ARG A 512 38.91 8.76 -0.42
N ALA A 513 40.13 9.28 -0.23
CA ALA A 513 40.45 10.68 -0.51
C ALA A 513 40.18 11.04 -1.98
N GLY A 514 40.59 10.20 -2.93
CA GLY A 514 40.38 10.44 -4.36
C GLY A 514 38.90 10.55 -4.74
N THR A 515 38.05 9.65 -4.23
CA THR A 515 36.61 9.69 -4.47
C THR A 515 35.96 10.94 -3.87
N ILE A 516 36.38 11.34 -2.66
CA ILE A 516 35.88 12.56 -2.02
C ILE A 516 36.30 13.80 -2.83
N LEU A 517 37.55 13.87 -3.30
CA LEU A 517 38.05 14.99 -4.12
C LEU A 517 37.33 15.09 -5.46
N GLU A 518 37.10 13.96 -6.13
CA GLU A 518 36.38 13.95 -7.40
C GLU A 518 34.94 14.45 -7.22
N LEU A 519 34.26 14.00 -6.17
CA LEU A 519 32.93 14.47 -5.83
C LEU A 519 32.94 15.95 -5.43
N ALA A 520 33.93 16.37 -4.63
CA ALA A 520 34.10 17.75 -4.20
C ALA A 520 34.29 18.69 -5.40
N GLY A 521 35.11 18.32 -6.38
CA GLY A 521 35.30 19.08 -7.62
C GLY A 521 33.99 19.25 -8.39
N ARG A 522 33.24 18.16 -8.60
CA ARG A 522 31.96 18.22 -9.32
C ARG A 522 30.93 19.11 -8.62
N LEU A 523 30.83 19.02 -7.30
CA LEU A 523 29.92 19.85 -6.49
C LEU A 523 30.43 21.28 -6.31
N ALA A 524 31.75 21.51 -6.39
CA ALA A 524 32.34 22.84 -6.37
C ALA A 524 32.01 23.61 -7.64
N ASP A 525 31.98 22.92 -8.79
CA ASP A 525 31.60 23.47 -10.09
C ASP A 525 30.08 23.72 -10.21
N ASN A 526 29.26 22.98 -9.46
CA ASN A 526 27.79 23.00 -9.51
C ASN A 526 27.19 23.03 -8.09
N PRO A 527 27.40 24.12 -7.30
CA PRO A 527 27.00 24.19 -5.90
C PRO A 527 25.48 24.13 -5.68
N GLU A 528 24.68 24.47 -6.69
CA GLU A 528 23.23 24.38 -6.68
C GLU A 528 22.72 22.95 -6.46
N LEU A 529 23.49 21.93 -6.87
CA LEU A 529 23.14 20.52 -6.67
C LEU A 529 23.03 20.14 -5.19
N LEU A 530 23.69 20.87 -4.29
CA LEU A 530 23.56 20.67 -2.85
C LEU A 530 22.25 21.24 -2.31
N ASN A 531 21.63 22.21 -2.98
CA ASN A 531 20.44 22.90 -2.47
C ASN A 531 19.12 22.23 -2.91
N ASP A 532 19.17 21.25 -3.80
CA ASP A 532 18.00 20.53 -4.31
C ASP A 532 18.10 19.03 -3.96
N ASP A 533 17.07 18.51 -3.31
CA ASP A 533 17.06 17.14 -2.76
C ASP A 533 17.09 16.07 -3.86
N ASP A 534 16.40 16.30 -4.98
CA ASP A 534 16.29 15.35 -6.08
C ASP A 534 17.53 15.38 -6.98
N GLN A 535 18.13 16.55 -7.18
CA GLN A 535 19.40 16.70 -7.87
C GLN A 535 20.53 16.08 -7.06
N LEU A 536 20.57 16.29 -5.74
CA LEU A 536 21.59 15.71 -4.87
C LEU A 536 21.63 14.18 -4.96
N ARG A 537 20.47 13.52 -4.96
CA ARG A 537 20.34 12.06 -5.11
C ARG A 537 20.83 11.53 -6.46
N GLN A 538 20.90 12.38 -7.48
CA GLN A 538 21.33 12.03 -8.84
C GLN A 538 22.82 12.32 -9.09
N VAL A 539 23.52 12.92 -8.13
CA VAL A 539 24.94 13.24 -8.27
C VAL A 539 25.76 11.96 -8.41
N ALA A 540 26.48 11.84 -9.53
CA ALA A 540 27.33 10.68 -9.78
C ALA A 540 28.39 10.50 -8.68
N GLY A 541 28.60 9.28 -8.21
CA GLY A 541 29.56 8.98 -7.14
C GLY A 541 29.07 9.28 -5.71
N LEU A 542 27.88 9.85 -5.55
CA LEU A 542 27.18 9.93 -4.26
C LEU A 542 26.13 8.82 -4.19
N THR A 543 26.12 8.04 -3.11
CA THR A 543 25.08 7.02 -2.92
C THR A 543 23.81 7.65 -2.35
N GLU A 544 22.65 7.15 -2.75
CA GLU A 544 21.34 7.62 -2.26
C GLU A 544 21.26 7.68 -0.73
N SER A 545 21.83 6.69 -0.03
CA SER A 545 21.86 6.68 1.45
C SER A 545 22.64 7.84 2.08
N VAL A 546 23.70 8.31 1.43
CA VAL A 546 24.52 9.44 1.94
C VAL A 546 23.83 10.76 1.60
N ALA A 547 23.23 10.84 0.41
CA ALA A 547 22.38 11.98 0.03
C ALA A 547 21.20 12.15 0.99
N ASP A 548 20.47 11.07 1.29
CA ASP A 548 19.34 11.10 2.22
C ASP A 548 19.78 11.47 3.65
N LEU A 549 20.95 11.00 4.10
CA LEU A 549 21.50 11.41 5.39
C LEU A 549 21.80 12.92 5.41
N ALA A 550 22.40 13.44 4.34
CA ALA A 550 22.68 14.88 4.22
C ALA A 550 21.41 15.72 4.19
N VAL A 551 20.38 15.28 3.46
CA VAL A 551 19.04 15.92 3.42
C VAL A 551 18.37 15.88 4.80
N LEU A 552 18.49 14.77 5.53
CA LEU A 552 17.92 14.64 6.87
C LEU A 552 18.60 15.57 7.89
N VAL A 553 19.93 15.67 7.86
CA VAL A 553 20.69 16.52 8.79
C VAL A 553 20.51 18.00 8.46
N VAL A 554 20.63 18.37 7.18
CA VAL A 554 20.56 19.77 6.72
C VAL A 554 19.48 19.87 5.63
N PRO A 555 18.24 20.25 5.98
CA PRO A 555 17.19 20.50 4.98
C PRO A 555 17.55 21.66 4.06
N ALA A 556 16.95 21.68 2.87
CA ALA A 556 17.05 22.83 1.98
C ALA A 556 16.34 24.04 2.62
N TYR A 557 16.91 25.25 2.49
CA TYR A 557 16.33 26.45 3.07
C TYR A 557 15.06 26.88 2.34
N GLY A 558 14.00 27.18 3.09
CA GLY A 558 12.80 27.87 2.58
C GLY A 558 11.75 26.99 1.93
N ASP A 559 11.91 25.67 1.95
CA ASP A 559 10.92 24.74 1.42
C ASP A 559 10.17 24.09 2.60
N GLU A 560 8.93 24.53 2.83
CA GLU A 560 7.99 23.80 3.71
C GLU A 560 7.72 22.37 3.18
N ASP A 561 8.13 22.08 1.93
CA ASP A 561 7.98 20.80 1.25
C ASP A 561 9.26 19.91 1.23
N SER A 562 10.34 20.23 1.96
CA SER A 562 11.53 19.34 2.00
C SER A 562 11.17 17.97 2.58
N GLU A 563 11.09 16.97 1.69
CA GLU A 563 10.71 15.59 2.02
C GLU A 563 11.70 14.99 3.03
N GLU A 564 11.25 14.75 4.26
CA GLU A 564 12.06 14.06 5.28
C GLU A 564 12.28 12.59 4.87
N PRO A 565 13.51 12.19 4.49
CA PRO A 565 13.73 10.82 4.03
C PRO A 565 13.68 9.85 5.19
N VAL A 566 13.09 8.67 4.96
CA VAL A 566 13.07 7.60 5.96
C VAL A 566 14.29 6.67 5.77
N LEU A 567 15.34 6.84 6.58
CA LEU A 567 16.59 6.08 6.47
C LEU A 567 16.45 4.62 6.95
N VAL A 568 16.47 3.69 6.00
CA VAL A 568 16.33 2.25 6.26
C VAL A 568 17.68 1.55 6.34
N THR A 569 18.55 1.99 7.26
CA THR A 569 19.86 1.37 7.43
C THR A 569 19.77 0.09 8.26
N LYS A 570 20.76 -0.82 8.14
CA LYS A 570 20.83 -2.03 8.99
C LYS A 570 20.87 -1.71 10.49
N GLY A 571 21.44 -0.56 10.84
CA GLY A 571 21.49 -0.05 12.21
C GLY A 571 20.10 0.29 12.73
N VAL A 572 19.43 1.19 12.02
CA VAL A 572 18.08 1.66 12.35
C VAL A 572 17.07 0.51 12.37
N LEU A 573 17.07 -0.36 11.35
CA LEU A 573 16.21 -1.54 11.32
C LEU A 573 16.41 -2.48 12.50
N ARG A 574 17.65 -2.59 13.01
CA ARG A 574 17.90 -3.39 14.21
C ARG A 574 17.22 -2.74 15.41
N VAL A 575 17.37 -1.43 15.60
CA VAL A 575 16.69 -0.74 16.70
C VAL A 575 15.19 -0.94 16.63
N ALA A 576 14.59 -0.70 15.46
CA ALA A 576 13.16 -0.92 15.22
C ALA A 576 12.74 -2.36 15.57
N ALA A 577 13.44 -3.37 15.05
CA ALA A 577 13.13 -4.78 15.34
C ALA A 577 13.25 -5.15 16.82
N ARG A 578 14.23 -4.59 17.55
CA ARG A 578 14.36 -4.81 19.00
C ARG A 578 13.26 -4.09 19.78
N PHE A 579 12.89 -2.90 19.34
CA PHE A 579 11.90 -2.04 19.97
C PHE A 579 10.50 -2.66 19.90
N SER A 580 10.05 -3.05 18.70
CA SER A 580 8.73 -3.67 18.49
C SER A 580 8.72 -5.19 18.66
N GLY A 581 9.89 -5.83 18.79
CA GLY A 581 9.98 -7.29 18.89
C GLY A 581 9.71 -8.03 17.56
N ASP A 582 9.34 -7.30 16.50
CA ASP A 582 9.09 -7.86 15.19
C ASP A 582 10.39 -8.00 14.37
N PRO A 583 10.62 -9.13 13.67
CA PRO A 583 11.87 -9.39 12.96
C PRO A 583 11.98 -8.64 11.62
N VAL A 584 11.62 -7.35 11.59
CA VAL A 584 11.62 -6.47 10.40
C VAL A 584 13.03 -6.22 9.84
N ASN A 585 14.07 -6.50 10.62
CA ASN A 585 15.45 -6.51 10.16
C ASN A 585 15.84 -7.78 9.37
N ARG A 586 14.98 -8.80 9.31
CA ARG A 586 15.23 -10.07 8.59
C ARG A 586 14.32 -10.26 7.38
N ARG A 587 13.05 -9.82 7.45
CA ARG A 587 12.05 -9.98 6.38
C ARG A 587 11.42 -8.63 6.03
N ASN A 588 11.03 -8.46 4.76
CA ASN A 588 10.29 -7.29 4.27
C ASN A 588 10.88 -5.93 4.72
N ARG A 589 12.21 -5.83 4.76
CA ARG A 589 12.94 -4.67 5.31
C ARG A 589 12.51 -3.33 4.74
N LEU A 590 12.20 -3.30 3.45
CA LEU A 590 11.81 -2.08 2.73
C LEU A 590 10.33 -1.73 2.91
N THR A 591 9.54 -2.62 3.52
CA THR A 591 8.10 -2.45 3.77
C THR A 591 7.84 -2.38 5.25
N ASP A 592 7.80 -3.53 5.92
CA ASP A 592 7.53 -3.63 7.36
C ASP A 592 8.57 -2.84 8.14
N GLY A 593 9.85 -2.94 7.76
CA GLY A 593 10.91 -2.15 8.38
C GLY A 593 10.79 -0.64 8.21
N ARG A 594 10.24 -0.16 7.09
CA ARG A 594 9.96 1.28 6.90
C ARG A 594 8.82 1.76 7.77
N LEU A 595 7.75 0.97 7.85
CA LEU A 595 6.60 1.25 8.72
C LEU A 595 7.01 1.33 10.19
N GLU A 596 7.79 0.36 10.67
CA GLU A 596 8.28 0.36 12.05
C GLU A 596 9.15 1.59 12.37
N ILE A 597 9.99 2.02 11.42
CA ILE A 597 10.77 3.26 11.59
C ILE A 597 9.85 4.47 11.65
N ALA A 598 8.86 4.56 10.75
CA ALA A 598 7.89 5.65 10.70
C ALA A 598 7.13 5.79 12.04
N ARG A 599 6.72 4.67 12.64
CA ARG A 599 6.07 4.61 13.97
C ARG A 599 6.95 5.12 15.11
N MET A 600 8.27 5.10 14.96
CA MET A 600 9.19 5.58 15.98
C MET A 600 9.52 7.07 15.83
N ILE A 601 9.48 7.60 14.61
CA ILE A 601 9.92 8.98 14.33
C ILE A 601 8.76 9.99 14.26
N GLY A 602 7.51 9.55 14.06
CA GLY A 602 6.36 10.48 14.01
C GLY A 602 6.39 11.45 12.83
N ALA A 603 5.62 12.53 12.89
CA ALA A 603 5.38 13.44 11.74
C ALA A 603 5.44 14.94 12.09
N ASP A 604 5.70 15.29 13.34
CA ASP A 604 5.66 16.67 13.84
C ASP A 604 7.06 17.33 13.84
N SER A 605 7.19 18.46 14.54
CA SER A 605 8.44 19.20 14.69
C SER A 605 9.59 18.42 15.35
N ASP A 606 9.30 17.31 16.00
CA ASP A 606 10.32 16.44 16.59
C ASP A 606 10.82 15.38 15.60
N ALA A 607 10.11 15.13 14.50
CA ALA A 607 10.33 13.92 13.70
C ALA A 607 11.73 13.81 13.09
N ARG A 608 12.28 14.91 12.58
CA ARG A 608 13.67 14.96 12.11
C ARG A 608 14.68 14.65 13.20
N ARG A 609 14.52 15.27 14.38
CA ARG A 609 15.40 15.05 15.54
C ARG A 609 15.24 13.63 16.08
N ALA A 610 14.02 13.10 16.10
CA ALA A 610 13.74 11.71 16.47
C ALA A 610 14.44 10.74 15.52
N HIS A 611 14.42 11.01 14.21
CA HIS A 611 15.13 10.21 13.21
C HIS A 611 16.64 10.25 13.44
N LEU A 612 17.22 11.44 13.60
CA LEU A 612 18.64 11.61 13.89
C LEU A 612 19.03 10.90 15.20
N GLY A 613 18.17 10.99 16.23
CA GLY A 613 18.27 10.23 17.48
C GLY A 613 18.25 8.73 17.24
N LEU A 614 17.40 8.23 16.37
CA LEU A 614 17.34 6.81 16.02
C LEU A 614 18.62 6.32 15.32
N VAL A 615 19.19 7.14 14.43
CA VAL A 615 20.48 6.85 13.77
C VAL A 615 21.64 6.87 14.78
N GLU A 616 21.70 7.87 15.64
CA GLU A 616 22.70 7.98 16.72
C GLU A 616 22.58 6.79 17.69
N LEU A 617 21.36 6.42 18.09
CA LEU A 617 21.09 5.30 19.00
C LEU A 617 21.54 3.97 18.39
N ALA A 618 21.34 3.78 17.08
CA ALA A 618 21.79 2.61 16.35
C ALA A 618 23.32 2.47 16.31
N ASN A 619 24.07 3.56 16.45
CA ASN A 619 25.54 3.57 16.36
C ASN A 619 26.24 3.63 17.72
N THR A 620 25.53 4.05 18.77
CA THR A 620 26.09 4.25 20.12
C THR A 620 25.68 3.14 21.10
N LEU A 621 24.39 3.06 21.46
CA LEU A 621 23.91 2.20 22.55
C LEU A 621 23.31 0.88 22.04
N CYS A 622 22.46 0.94 21.02
CA CYS A 622 21.75 -0.24 20.50
C CYS A 622 22.60 -1.01 19.49
N ARG A 623 23.83 -1.38 19.86
CA ARG A 623 24.84 -2.02 18.98
C ARG A 623 24.48 -3.47 18.63
N PRO A 624 25.05 -4.04 17.55
CA PRO A 624 24.84 -5.45 17.21
C PRO A 624 25.30 -6.41 18.30
N VAL A 625 26.44 -6.10 18.94
CA VAL A 625 27.07 -6.84 20.03
C VAL A 625 27.04 -5.97 21.27
N GLU A 626 26.72 -6.57 22.43
CA GLU A 626 26.70 -5.91 23.74
C GLU A 626 25.97 -4.55 23.72
N PRO A 627 24.65 -4.54 23.47
CA PRO A 627 23.87 -3.31 23.54
C PRO A 627 23.76 -2.80 24.98
N GLU A 628 23.86 -1.49 25.16
CA GLU A 628 23.77 -0.81 26.46
C GLU A 628 22.29 -0.43 26.74
N CYS A 629 21.45 -1.43 27.01
CA CYS A 629 20.00 -1.25 27.16
C CYS A 629 19.62 -0.38 28.38
N ASN A 630 20.43 -0.37 29.43
CA ASN A 630 20.22 0.44 30.64
C ASN A 630 20.40 1.95 30.41
N ALA A 631 21.22 2.34 29.45
CA ALA A 631 21.43 3.73 29.05
C ALA A 631 20.51 4.17 27.89
N CYS A 632 19.74 3.24 27.32
CA CYS A 632 18.89 3.49 26.16
C CYS A 632 17.66 4.34 26.55
N PRO A 633 17.35 5.43 25.82
CA PRO A 633 16.18 6.27 26.13
C PRO A 633 14.85 5.53 25.99
N LEU A 634 14.81 4.48 25.16
CA LEU A 634 13.62 3.67 24.90
C LEU A 634 13.48 2.45 25.83
N GLN A 635 14.33 2.30 26.86
CA GLN A 635 14.39 1.09 27.71
C GLN A 635 13.01 0.64 28.23
N LYS A 636 12.19 1.56 28.71
CA LYS A 636 10.87 1.27 29.32
C LYS A 636 9.82 0.81 28.30
N LEU A 637 10.00 1.16 27.03
CA LEU A 637 9.07 0.89 25.95
C LEU A 637 9.53 -0.29 25.07
N CYS A 638 10.84 -0.49 24.97
CA CYS A 638 11.48 -1.52 24.13
C CYS A 638 11.13 -2.94 24.59
N LEU A 639 10.51 -3.72 23.70
CA LEU A 639 10.07 -5.09 24.00
C LEU A 639 11.24 -6.04 24.28
N GLU A 640 12.35 -5.97 23.54
CA GLU A 640 13.54 -6.81 23.82
C GLU A 640 14.15 -6.48 25.20
N SER A 641 14.16 -5.21 25.61
CA SER A 641 14.66 -4.83 26.93
C SER A 641 13.77 -5.29 28.07
N ARG A 642 12.45 -5.34 27.84
CA ARG A 642 11.47 -5.81 28.83
C ARG A 642 11.43 -7.34 28.95
N ALA A 643 11.82 -8.06 27.90
CA ALA A 643 11.81 -9.52 27.86
C ALA A 643 12.98 -10.17 28.60
N ASP A 644 14.08 -9.45 28.84
CA ASP A 644 15.28 -9.96 29.50
C ASP A 644 15.66 -9.08 30.72
N PRO A 645 15.26 -9.47 31.94
CA PRO A 645 15.57 -8.71 33.15
C PRO A 645 17.08 -8.56 33.42
N LEU A 646 17.92 -9.45 32.90
CA LEU A 646 19.38 -9.37 33.09
C LEU A 646 20.01 -8.23 32.27
N ARG A 647 19.31 -7.69 31.27
CA ARG A 647 19.73 -6.48 30.54
C ARG A 647 19.33 -5.18 31.22
N LEU A 648 18.61 -5.26 32.34
CA LEU A 648 18.23 -4.12 33.17
C LEU A 648 19.25 -3.82 34.27
N PHE A 649 20.24 -4.71 34.49
CA PHE A 649 21.23 -4.61 35.57
C PHE A 649 22.65 -4.43 35.03
#